data_AF-A0A101UR89-F1
#
_entry.id   AF-A0A101UR89-F1
#
_cell.length_a   1.000
_cell.length_b   1.000
_cell.length_c   1.000
_cell.angle_alpha   90.00
_cell.angle_beta   90.00
_cell.angle_gamma   90.00
#
_symmetry.space_group_name_H-M   'P 1'
#
loop_
_entity.id
_entity.type
_entity.pdbx_description
1 polymer ?
#
loop_
_entity_poly.entity_id
_entity_poly.type
_entity_poly.pdbx_seq_one_letter_code
_entity_poly.pdbx_strand_id
1 'polypeptide(L)'
;MPELRTEYATTYANPDGISFTLEDSAVPVRVKGADGWTTPNATLEARSDGSVGPKAAAVDLSFSGGGDGADLVRIERDGKSLALGWSGELPEPTLDGESALYSEVLPGVDLRLTASVEGFREVLIVKSAQAAASEELAEVSFALDTAGLDVRETAAGGMQAVDGDGVSVFRSPQAQMWDSTGEAEHASHSTQLMTAETEETADADGASTADGADGPSDGSALALLPIDVTDGELTLTPDADLIEDATYPLYIDPTVTWSEAERTLLRSDGYADYAWTNGGDDEGKGMGYCGTYTTGGISYPCGSGYKQRLYFEFSPASLKGKHVLDATFRVTETWSMSCTASWVNLTRTNGISSSSDWPGPTSLDLMVDRYVSAGRGSACAPSQPNAAIEFNDNAEETNENLTSTVRNFAAGKFSRLPLMLRARDESDPNSWKRFKNDAVLAVKFVGLPATPTGIGIVTGDGTVCEKDSGDPAITSYPNPTLAATAQTKSGGESDASLKIYFDIDKKAGDGTWSDATAGNGSLRPADGDGYVGDGKKVTIIWSTLSEDVLYRYRAWTRSYYNDGDSWLSGSSNASTTGWCYFQVDPTRPLKPTIAIAPPYSECTANACAAAGGPGIAASFALTAAAGDENVAYQYKLSTDTAWSSPISGSSATVSVTPDTEGTYRLYARAEDSLGRPGAQNLIDFKVSDGEAPQAEWHFDEASGSALDSATTVDADEDTLALSASGASRDGRGRRGTDPDTGAEDTSLLLDGSSGYAATDGPVLDTSGSYTVSAWVRLDDITKPHVLLSQSGSLHSPFYVLYNPTSGRWGMATVSSDDASATASYSYMAAATAANRWTHLTFVHNATTKTMRLIVNGRWYIEKAIAGGWSSSGNLQIGRGLLDGAYQYPLDGSVDEAKAWQRALSFTEAGREARALNPTTGDQYAELTAHWDASTATAGATSLADASGYGRTLTVSGGGATDGEAIVLDGTDDAASSDGVVDDTGSFTVTTVVTPDLEALAAKGTGYVAQVVGKRDKDATSNWGVFFEVTGTSTVAVETSDGDIVEKTVATGFWHFGRYNDDGTFTSQVSEEATTDSGEVRITGVYNGQDGTAALYLNDNLQYTTVSYSTDFSAETLAVGNGYTAGAWGHWLPGAVSEVRLWTGAASDTDQISSLLGE
;
A
#
# COMPACT_ATOMS: atom_id res chain seq x y z
N MET A 1 -16.43 -19.54 -1.30
CA MET A 1 -16.34 -18.76 -0.06
C MET A 1 -17.02 -17.43 -0.33
N PRO A 2 -18.18 -17.14 0.29
CA PRO A 2 -18.92 -15.90 0.02
C PRO A 2 -18.13 -14.64 0.39
N GLU A 3 -17.21 -14.73 1.37
CA GLU A 3 -16.36 -13.62 1.83
C GLU A 3 -15.20 -13.27 0.88
N LEU A 4 -14.96 -14.06 -0.17
CA LEU A 4 -13.87 -13.85 -1.15
C LEU A 4 -14.42 -13.61 -2.57
N ARG A 5 -15.48 -12.80 -2.67
CA ARG A 5 -16.06 -12.40 -3.95
C ARG A 5 -16.01 -10.88 -4.07
N THR A 6 -15.46 -10.41 -5.17
CA THR A 6 -15.54 -9.01 -5.60
C THR A 6 -16.34 -8.94 -6.91
N GLU A 7 -16.50 -7.74 -7.44
CA GLU A 7 -17.05 -7.45 -8.77
C GLU A 7 -16.29 -8.20 -9.88
N TYR A 8 -14.96 -8.32 -9.75
CA TYR A 8 -14.05 -8.90 -10.75
C TYR A 8 -13.56 -10.31 -10.41
N ALA A 9 -13.49 -10.65 -9.11
CA ALA A 9 -12.81 -11.84 -8.65
C ALA A 9 -13.72 -12.85 -7.95
N THR A 10 -13.40 -14.13 -8.12
CA THR A 10 -14.07 -15.24 -7.40
C THR A 10 -13.07 -16.30 -7.00
N THR A 11 -13.02 -16.62 -5.70
CA THR A 11 -12.27 -17.79 -5.21
C THR A 11 -13.18 -18.96 -4.86
N TYR A 12 -12.79 -20.15 -5.30
CA TYR A 12 -13.44 -21.41 -4.92
C TYR A 12 -12.43 -22.50 -4.58
N ALA A 13 -12.83 -23.37 -3.65
CA ALA A 13 -12.12 -24.61 -3.35
C ALA A 13 -12.32 -25.60 -4.49
N ASN A 14 -11.23 -26.21 -4.95
CA ASN A 14 -11.27 -27.21 -5.99
C ASN A 14 -11.76 -28.56 -5.47
N PRO A 15 -12.26 -29.45 -6.34
CA PRO A 15 -12.73 -30.79 -5.95
C PRO A 15 -11.67 -31.69 -5.29
N ASP A 16 -10.39 -31.37 -5.46
CA ASP A 16 -9.28 -32.06 -4.77
C ASP A 16 -9.28 -31.80 -3.25
N GLY A 17 -10.05 -30.82 -2.78
CA GLY A 17 -10.17 -30.48 -1.36
C GLY A 17 -8.91 -29.86 -0.75
N ILE A 18 -7.93 -29.51 -1.57
CA ILE A 18 -6.60 -29.04 -1.15
C ILE A 18 -6.27 -27.68 -1.77
N SER A 19 -6.53 -27.52 -3.07
CA SER A 19 -6.20 -26.32 -3.81
C SER A 19 -7.44 -25.44 -4.02
N PHE A 20 -7.17 -24.20 -4.44
CA PHE A 20 -8.17 -23.20 -4.76
C PHE A 20 -7.95 -22.71 -6.18
N THR A 21 -9.01 -22.15 -6.76
CA THR A 21 -8.93 -21.43 -8.03
C THR A 21 -9.49 -20.03 -7.81
N LEU A 22 -8.69 -19.03 -8.18
CA LEU A 22 -9.09 -17.64 -8.33
C LEU A 22 -9.42 -17.43 -9.80
N GLU A 23 -10.62 -16.96 -10.11
CA GLU A 23 -10.91 -16.34 -11.42
C GLU A 23 -10.92 -14.83 -11.23
N ASP A 24 -9.97 -14.16 -11.87
CA ASP A 24 -9.87 -12.70 -11.93
C ASP A 24 -10.27 -12.23 -13.33
N SER A 25 -11.30 -11.40 -13.43
CA SER A 25 -11.88 -11.00 -14.72
C SER A 25 -11.43 -9.60 -15.12
N ALA A 26 -11.29 -9.34 -16.42
CA ALA A 26 -10.97 -8.03 -16.97
C ALA A 26 -12.16 -7.06 -17.01
N VAL A 27 -13.36 -7.52 -16.61
CA VAL A 27 -14.62 -6.75 -16.54
C VAL A 27 -15.42 -7.20 -15.31
N PRO A 28 -16.31 -6.35 -14.74
CA PRO A 28 -17.22 -6.79 -13.68
C PRO A 28 -18.10 -7.94 -14.16
N VAL A 29 -18.09 -9.05 -13.42
CA VAL A 29 -18.99 -10.20 -13.66
C VAL A 29 -20.21 -10.17 -12.73
N ARG A 30 -20.22 -9.25 -11.77
CA ARG A 30 -21.29 -8.99 -10.81
C ARG A 30 -21.16 -7.59 -10.25
N VAL A 31 -22.26 -7.03 -9.77
CA VAL A 31 -22.28 -5.73 -9.08
C VAL A 31 -23.10 -5.82 -7.80
N LYS A 32 -22.75 -5.03 -6.80
CA LYS A 32 -23.34 -5.10 -5.47
C LYS A 32 -24.55 -4.15 -5.39
N GLY A 33 -25.75 -4.71 -5.31
CA GLY A 33 -26.98 -3.95 -5.06
C GLY A 33 -27.43 -4.02 -3.59
N ALA A 34 -28.53 -3.33 -3.28
CA ALA A 34 -29.11 -3.30 -1.93
C ALA A 34 -29.48 -4.70 -1.38
N ASP A 35 -29.87 -5.62 -2.26
CA ASP A 35 -30.28 -6.99 -1.92
C ASP A 35 -29.14 -8.03 -2.11
N GLY A 36 -27.91 -7.59 -2.41
CA GLY A 36 -26.74 -8.43 -2.66
C GLY A 36 -26.23 -8.37 -4.11
N TRP A 37 -25.47 -9.39 -4.52
CA TRP A 37 -24.85 -9.46 -5.86
C TRP A 37 -25.89 -9.71 -6.97
N THR A 38 -25.84 -8.90 -8.04
CA THR A 38 -26.65 -9.06 -9.25
C THR A 38 -25.78 -9.07 -10.52
N THR A 39 -26.35 -9.48 -11.66
CA THR A 39 -25.69 -9.43 -12.97
C THR A 39 -25.55 -7.97 -13.42
N PRO A 40 -24.39 -7.56 -13.96
CA PRO A 40 -24.20 -6.23 -14.52
C PRO A 40 -25.20 -5.97 -15.67
N ASN A 41 -25.72 -4.75 -15.76
CA ASN A 41 -26.69 -4.32 -16.76
C ASN A 41 -26.64 -2.79 -16.96
N ALA A 42 -26.02 -2.35 -18.05
CA ALA A 42 -25.87 -0.94 -18.39
C ALA A 42 -27.10 -0.32 -19.08
N THR A 43 -28.19 -1.08 -19.32
CA THR A 43 -29.41 -0.52 -19.93
C THR A 43 -29.96 0.60 -19.05
N LEU A 44 -30.17 1.76 -19.66
CA LEU A 44 -30.64 2.97 -18.98
C LEU A 44 -32.12 2.89 -18.61
N GLU A 45 -32.47 3.46 -17.46
CA GLU A 45 -33.84 3.70 -17.05
C GLU A 45 -33.99 5.05 -16.35
N ALA A 46 -35.18 5.64 -16.46
CA ALA A 46 -35.53 6.85 -15.73
C ALA A 46 -35.78 6.51 -14.25
N ARG A 47 -35.15 7.27 -13.36
CA ARG A 47 -35.24 7.11 -11.90
C ARG A 47 -36.32 8.04 -11.32
N SER A 48 -36.74 7.76 -10.08
CA SER A 48 -37.81 8.52 -9.42
C SER A 48 -37.46 9.96 -9.07
N ASP A 49 -36.17 10.28 -9.02
CA ASP A 49 -35.63 11.63 -8.78
C ASP A 49 -35.54 12.48 -10.06
N GLY A 50 -35.84 11.90 -11.23
CA GLY A 50 -35.77 12.57 -12.53
C GLY A 50 -34.47 12.36 -13.29
N SER A 51 -33.47 11.70 -12.70
CA SER A 51 -32.24 11.30 -13.39
C SER A 51 -32.46 10.05 -14.25
N VAL A 52 -31.50 9.76 -15.13
CA VAL A 52 -31.43 8.53 -15.92
C VAL A 52 -30.18 7.75 -15.50
N GLY A 53 -30.22 6.43 -15.41
CA GLY A 53 -28.96 5.69 -15.23
C GLY A 53 -29.10 4.18 -15.42
N PRO A 54 -27.99 3.43 -15.35
CA PRO A 54 -27.99 2.01 -15.62
C PRO A 54 -28.75 1.23 -14.55
N LYS A 55 -29.36 0.11 -14.95
CA LYS A 55 -30.07 -0.80 -14.04
C LYS A 55 -29.17 -1.45 -12.99
N ALA A 56 -27.92 -1.75 -13.35
CA ALA A 56 -26.94 -2.36 -12.46
C ALA A 56 -25.51 -2.11 -12.98
N ALA A 57 -24.77 -1.19 -12.37
CA ALA A 57 -23.38 -0.88 -12.69
C ALA A 57 -22.49 -1.03 -11.45
N ALA A 58 -21.19 -1.18 -11.66
CA ALA A 58 -20.19 -1.25 -10.58
C ALA A 58 -19.90 0.13 -10.00
N VAL A 59 -20.11 1.18 -10.81
CA VAL A 59 -20.11 2.58 -10.39
C VAL A 59 -21.55 3.08 -10.22
N ASP A 60 -21.76 4.05 -9.34
CA ASP A 60 -23.02 4.80 -9.31
C ASP A 60 -22.98 5.87 -10.40
N LEU A 61 -23.76 5.65 -11.45
CA LEU A 61 -23.79 6.51 -12.65
C LEU A 61 -25.18 7.12 -12.83
N SER A 62 -25.24 8.42 -13.07
CA SER A 62 -26.47 9.14 -13.41
C SER A 62 -26.25 10.16 -14.52
N PHE A 63 -27.15 10.18 -15.49
CA PHE A 63 -27.29 11.19 -16.54
C PHE A 63 -28.49 12.10 -16.24
N SER A 64 -28.46 13.30 -16.81
CA SER A 64 -29.56 14.27 -16.73
C SER A 64 -30.88 13.73 -17.29
N GLY A 65 -32.00 14.18 -16.73
CA GLY A 65 -33.32 14.04 -17.37
C GLY A 65 -33.64 15.17 -18.37
N GLY A 66 -32.69 16.07 -18.63
CA GLY A 66 -32.91 17.38 -19.27
C GLY A 66 -33.08 18.50 -18.22
N GLY A 67 -33.00 19.76 -18.65
CA GLY A 67 -33.12 20.91 -17.74
C GLY A 67 -32.08 22.01 -17.99
N ASP A 68 -31.55 22.59 -16.93
CA ASP A 68 -30.61 23.73 -16.99
C ASP A 68 -29.17 23.36 -17.33
N GLY A 69 -28.87 22.06 -17.43
CA GLY A 69 -27.57 21.55 -17.86
C GLY A 69 -26.57 21.27 -16.75
N ALA A 70 -26.81 21.71 -15.51
CA ALA A 70 -25.82 21.66 -14.44
C ALA A 70 -25.35 20.23 -14.08
N ASP A 71 -26.26 19.26 -14.13
CA ASP A 71 -26.01 17.85 -13.81
C ASP A 71 -26.10 16.96 -15.06
N LEU A 72 -25.23 17.18 -16.06
CA LEU A 72 -25.24 16.39 -17.30
C LEU A 72 -24.95 14.91 -17.01
N VAL A 73 -23.87 14.64 -16.27
CA VAL A 73 -23.48 13.29 -15.83
C VAL A 73 -22.77 13.36 -14.47
N ARG A 74 -23.03 12.38 -13.62
CA ARG A 74 -22.30 12.14 -12.36
C ARG A 74 -21.93 10.67 -12.27
N ILE A 75 -20.68 10.40 -11.90
CA ILE A 75 -20.14 9.07 -11.64
C ILE A 75 -19.53 9.05 -10.23
N GLU A 76 -19.83 8.02 -9.45
CA GLU A 76 -19.39 7.89 -8.06
C GLU A 76 -18.99 6.45 -7.72
N ARG A 77 -17.93 6.30 -6.93
CA ARG A 77 -17.46 5.03 -6.38
C ARG A 77 -16.79 5.26 -5.04
N ASP A 78 -17.11 4.43 -4.05
CA ASP A 78 -16.50 4.45 -2.71
C ASP A 78 -16.48 5.86 -2.06
N GLY A 79 -17.56 6.63 -2.26
CA GLY A 79 -17.75 7.98 -1.72
C GLY A 79 -17.04 9.10 -2.49
N LYS A 80 -16.38 8.78 -3.61
CA LYS A 80 -15.63 9.71 -4.47
C LYS A 80 -16.40 9.92 -5.77
N SER A 81 -16.64 11.18 -6.16
CA SER A 81 -17.50 11.48 -7.31
C SER A 81 -16.92 12.51 -8.25
N LEU A 82 -17.16 12.32 -9.55
CA LEU A 82 -16.92 13.28 -10.63
C LEU A 82 -18.25 13.60 -11.32
N ALA A 83 -18.52 14.87 -11.58
CA ALA A 83 -19.68 15.31 -12.33
C ALA A 83 -19.29 16.30 -13.44
N LEU A 84 -19.93 16.16 -14.60
CA LEU A 84 -19.84 17.10 -15.70
C LEU A 84 -21.20 17.81 -15.88
N GLY A 85 -21.16 19.10 -16.19
CA GLY A 85 -22.30 19.93 -16.51
C GLY A 85 -22.20 20.54 -17.91
N TRP A 86 -23.35 20.69 -18.58
CA TRP A 86 -23.50 21.38 -19.85
C TRP A 86 -23.87 22.85 -19.65
N SER A 87 -23.25 23.76 -20.40
CA SER A 87 -23.42 25.22 -20.23
C SER A 87 -24.76 25.79 -20.71
N GLY A 88 -25.59 25.00 -21.42
CA GLY A 88 -26.90 25.38 -21.96
C GLY A 88 -28.06 24.55 -21.43
N GLU A 89 -29.28 24.85 -21.88
CA GLU A 89 -30.45 24.01 -21.58
C GLU A 89 -30.32 22.65 -22.27
N LEU A 90 -30.48 21.58 -21.50
CA LEU A 90 -30.52 20.21 -22.02
C LEU A 90 -31.97 19.81 -22.35
N PRO A 91 -32.23 19.25 -23.55
CA PRO A 91 -33.52 18.64 -23.88
C PRO A 91 -33.75 17.36 -23.06
N GLU A 92 -34.99 16.88 -23.01
CA GLU A 92 -35.29 15.56 -22.46
C GLU A 92 -34.65 14.47 -23.35
N PRO A 93 -33.85 13.54 -22.81
CA PRO A 93 -33.15 12.54 -23.61
C PRO A 93 -34.08 11.46 -24.14
N THR A 94 -33.80 10.97 -25.34
CA THR A 94 -34.39 9.73 -25.86
C THR A 94 -33.49 8.55 -25.49
N LEU A 95 -34.04 7.55 -24.79
CA LEU A 95 -33.29 6.38 -24.34
C LEU A 95 -33.40 5.23 -25.35
N ASP A 96 -32.25 4.65 -25.71
CA ASP A 96 -32.14 3.42 -26.50
C ASP A 96 -31.06 2.51 -25.92
N GLY A 97 -31.48 1.42 -25.28
CA GLY A 97 -30.58 0.50 -24.60
C GLY A 97 -29.73 1.20 -23.53
N GLU A 98 -28.42 1.27 -23.79
CA GLU A 98 -27.40 1.88 -22.92
C GLU A 98 -27.17 3.37 -23.23
N SER A 99 -27.83 3.91 -24.25
CA SER A 99 -27.60 5.27 -24.75
C SER A 99 -28.75 6.24 -24.45
N ALA A 100 -28.39 7.47 -24.11
CA ALA A 100 -29.27 8.62 -23.96
C ALA A 100 -28.90 9.68 -25.00
N LEU A 101 -29.81 9.98 -25.93
CA LEU A 101 -29.63 10.98 -26.99
C LEU A 101 -30.34 12.28 -26.64
N TYR A 102 -29.57 13.36 -26.49
CA TYR A 102 -30.02 14.73 -26.33
C TYR A 102 -29.97 15.44 -27.69
N SER A 103 -31.13 15.62 -28.31
CA SER A 103 -31.19 16.20 -29.66
C SER A 103 -31.10 17.71 -29.67
N GLU A 104 -30.30 18.26 -30.58
CA GLU A 104 -30.16 19.71 -30.79
C GLU A 104 -29.69 20.45 -29.51
N VAL A 105 -28.70 19.90 -28.79
CA VAL A 105 -28.03 20.59 -27.67
C VAL A 105 -27.37 21.88 -28.11
N LEU A 106 -26.94 21.92 -29.38
CA LEU A 106 -26.69 23.12 -30.17
C LEU A 106 -27.41 22.95 -31.52
N PRO A 107 -27.69 24.04 -32.26
CA PRO A 107 -28.30 23.94 -33.58
C PRO A 107 -27.51 23.02 -34.53
N GLY A 108 -28.10 21.86 -34.88
CA GLY A 108 -27.47 20.85 -35.73
C GLY A 108 -26.42 19.95 -35.05
N VAL A 109 -26.35 19.94 -33.72
CA VAL A 109 -25.46 19.09 -32.91
C VAL A 109 -26.30 18.30 -31.90
N ASP A 110 -26.15 16.98 -31.90
CA ASP A 110 -26.71 16.13 -30.84
C ASP A 110 -25.61 15.70 -29.86
N LEU A 111 -26.00 15.41 -28.62
CA LEU A 111 -25.13 14.82 -27.60
C LEU A 111 -25.64 13.44 -27.25
N ARG A 112 -24.78 12.42 -27.36
CA ARG A 112 -25.10 11.04 -26.99
C ARG A 112 -24.24 10.61 -25.82
N LEU A 113 -24.88 10.25 -24.71
CA LEU A 113 -24.23 9.60 -23.56
C LEU A 113 -24.51 8.10 -23.61
N THR A 114 -23.47 7.28 -23.58
CA THR A 114 -23.59 5.81 -23.53
C THR A 114 -23.02 5.31 -22.21
N ALA A 115 -23.85 4.66 -21.39
CA ALA A 115 -23.41 4.07 -20.14
C ALA A 115 -22.69 2.73 -20.38
N SER A 116 -21.69 2.44 -19.55
CA SER A 116 -21.16 1.10 -19.36
C SER A 116 -21.36 0.68 -17.90
N VAL A 117 -20.99 -0.56 -17.56
CA VAL A 117 -21.04 -1.02 -16.17
C VAL A 117 -19.90 -0.44 -15.31
N GLU A 118 -18.93 0.22 -15.93
CA GLU A 118 -17.73 0.80 -15.29
C GLU A 118 -17.60 2.32 -15.52
N GLY A 119 -18.47 2.95 -16.31
CA GLY A 119 -18.32 4.37 -16.67
C GLY A 119 -19.27 4.82 -17.76
N PHE A 120 -18.86 5.80 -18.56
CA PHE A 120 -19.66 6.31 -19.67
C PHE A 120 -18.79 6.84 -20.83
N ARG A 121 -19.39 6.91 -22.00
CA ARG A 121 -18.82 7.54 -23.19
C ARG A 121 -19.71 8.71 -23.62
N GLU A 122 -19.08 9.81 -24.01
CA GLU A 122 -19.77 10.98 -24.52
C GLU A 122 -19.42 11.18 -25.99
N VAL A 123 -20.43 11.38 -26.85
CA VAL A 123 -20.20 11.66 -28.27
C VAL A 123 -21.07 12.83 -28.72
N LEU A 124 -20.44 13.90 -29.20
CA LEU A 124 -21.10 14.98 -29.93
C LEU A 124 -21.21 14.60 -31.41
N ILE A 125 -22.43 14.68 -31.96
CA ILE A 125 -22.75 14.34 -33.35
C ILE A 125 -23.07 15.63 -34.10
N VAL A 126 -22.10 16.13 -34.86
CA VAL A 126 -22.20 17.36 -35.65
C VAL A 126 -22.76 17.01 -37.04
N LYS A 127 -24.01 17.37 -37.30
CA LYS A 127 -24.76 16.86 -38.47
C LYS A 127 -24.37 17.49 -39.81
N SER A 128 -23.68 18.64 -39.80
CA SER A 128 -23.41 19.41 -41.01
C SER A 128 -22.26 20.39 -40.87
N ALA A 129 -21.68 20.79 -42.00
CA ALA A 129 -20.68 21.85 -42.07
C ALA A 129 -21.15 23.21 -41.51
N GLN A 130 -22.46 23.49 -41.56
CA GLN A 130 -22.99 24.71 -40.95
C GLN A 130 -22.93 24.65 -39.42
N ALA A 131 -23.21 23.48 -38.84
CA ALA A 131 -23.10 23.27 -37.40
C ALA A 131 -21.63 23.35 -36.97
N ALA A 132 -20.72 22.67 -37.69
CA ALA A 132 -19.28 22.66 -37.39
C ALA A 132 -18.61 24.05 -37.44
N ALA A 133 -19.19 25.01 -38.15
CA ALA A 133 -18.68 26.38 -38.25
C ALA A 133 -19.23 27.33 -37.14
N SER A 134 -19.98 26.82 -36.16
CA SER A 134 -20.50 27.65 -35.05
C SER A 134 -19.39 28.06 -34.10
N GLU A 135 -19.51 29.26 -33.52
CA GLU A 135 -18.54 29.75 -32.51
C GLU A 135 -18.59 28.88 -31.24
N GLU A 136 -19.74 28.28 -30.93
CA GLU A 136 -19.93 27.36 -29.80
C GLU A 136 -19.26 25.99 -29.96
N LEU A 137 -18.87 25.59 -31.18
CA LEU A 137 -18.08 24.36 -31.43
C LEU A 137 -16.58 24.62 -31.60
N ALA A 138 -16.14 25.87 -31.63
CA ALA A 138 -14.70 26.17 -31.69
C ALA A 138 -13.98 25.72 -30.40
N GLU A 139 -14.71 25.71 -29.28
CA GLU A 139 -14.25 25.29 -27.96
C GLU A 139 -15.47 24.78 -27.17
N VAL A 140 -15.47 23.49 -26.81
CA VAL A 140 -16.56 22.87 -26.06
C VAL A 140 -16.15 22.78 -24.60
N SER A 141 -16.94 23.38 -23.70
CA SER A 141 -16.63 23.42 -22.26
C SER A 141 -17.70 22.74 -21.42
N PHE A 142 -17.25 21.96 -20.44
CA PHE A 142 -18.06 21.27 -19.44
C PHE A 142 -17.70 21.82 -18.05
N ALA A 143 -18.73 22.18 -17.27
CA ALA A 143 -18.50 22.43 -15.85
C ALA A 143 -18.05 21.12 -15.19
N LEU A 144 -17.02 21.16 -14.36
CA LEU A 144 -16.46 20.00 -13.67
C LEU A 144 -16.65 20.18 -12.16
N ASP A 145 -17.26 19.20 -11.50
CA ASP A 145 -17.39 19.17 -10.05
C ASP A 145 -16.87 17.84 -9.52
N THR A 146 -16.03 17.90 -8.47
CA THR A 146 -15.46 16.70 -7.86
C THR A 146 -15.63 16.69 -6.34
N ALA A 147 -15.77 15.48 -5.79
CA ALA A 147 -15.77 15.27 -4.35
C ALA A 147 -14.80 14.12 -4.02
N GLY A 148 -13.80 14.42 -3.18
CA GLY A 148 -12.75 13.47 -2.82
C GLY A 148 -11.83 13.08 -3.99
N LEU A 149 -11.79 13.90 -5.05
CA LEU A 149 -10.97 13.67 -6.23
C LEU A 149 -10.29 14.97 -6.72
N ASP A 150 -9.03 14.84 -7.09
CA ASP A 150 -8.26 15.85 -7.83
C ASP A 150 -8.17 15.43 -9.31
N VAL A 151 -8.47 16.36 -10.22
CA VAL A 151 -8.43 16.08 -11.66
C VAL A 151 -7.19 16.72 -12.27
N ARG A 152 -6.43 15.94 -13.02
CA ARG A 152 -5.22 16.38 -13.72
C ARG A 152 -5.23 15.93 -15.18
N GLU A 153 -4.61 16.72 -16.04
CA GLU A 153 -4.30 16.33 -17.41
C GLU A 153 -3.17 15.28 -17.39
N THR A 154 -3.22 14.31 -18.30
CA THR A 154 -2.15 13.33 -18.50
C THR A 154 -1.17 13.83 -19.57
N ALA A 155 0.08 13.38 -19.53
CA ALA A 155 1.10 13.74 -20.54
C ALA A 155 0.70 13.39 -21.99
N ALA A 156 -0.34 12.57 -22.18
CA ALA A 156 -0.89 12.16 -23.46
C ALA A 156 -2.10 12.98 -23.92
N GLY A 157 -2.47 14.07 -23.22
CA GLY A 157 -3.62 14.90 -23.55
C GLY A 157 -4.97 14.29 -23.16
N GLY A 158 -4.98 13.37 -22.18
CA GLY A 158 -6.18 12.86 -21.51
C GLY A 158 -6.33 13.46 -20.11
N MET A 159 -7.27 12.97 -19.30
CA MET A 159 -7.47 13.39 -17.89
C MET A 159 -7.51 12.20 -16.95
N GLN A 160 -7.11 12.42 -15.71
CA GLN A 160 -7.22 11.46 -14.62
C GLN A 160 -7.77 12.18 -13.39
N ALA A 161 -8.86 11.64 -12.84
CA ALA A 161 -9.35 12.00 -11.52
C ALA A 161 -8.77 11.01 -10.51
N VAL A 162 -7.86 11.50 -9.69
CA VAL A 162 -7.21 10.73 -8.64
C VAL A 162 -7.86 11.04 -7.31
N ASP A 163 -7.86 10.09 -6.38
CA ASP A 163 -8.27 10.36 -5.01
C ASP A 163 -7.17 11.04 -4.18
N GLY A 164 -7.45 11.31 -2.90
CA GLY A 164 -6.47 11.87 -1.97
C GLY A 164 -5.24 10.99 -1.74
N ASP A 165 -5.31 9.71 -2.10
CA ASP A 165 -4.17 8.80 -2.07
C ASP A 165 -3.31 8.97 -3.36
N GLY A 166 -3.91 9.44 -4.46
CA GLY A 166 -3.29 9.52 -5.79
C GLY A 166 -3.68 8.35 -6.72
N VAL A 167 -4.54 7.45 -6.25
CA VAL A 167 -5.10 6.35 -7.06
C VAL A 167 -5.96 6.97 -8.12
N SER A 168 -5.69 6.64 -9.37
CA SER A 168 -6.64 6.84 -10.45
C SER A 168 -7.98 6.24 -10.08
N VAL A 169 -9.01 7.07 -9.88
CA VAL A 169 -10.39 6.60 -9.69
C VAL A 169 -11.12 6.66 -11.02
N PHE A 170 -11.09 7.82 -11.70
CA PHE A 170 -11.64 7.94 -13.04
C PHE A 170 -10.57 8.44 -13.99
N ARG A 171 -10.71 8.08 -15.26
CA ARG A 171 -9.80 8.52 -16.31
C ARG A 171 -10.53 8.70 -17.62
N SER A 172 -10.08 9.66 -18.41
CA SER A 172 -10.46 9.77 -19.82
C SER A 172 -9.20 9.82 -20.66
N PRO A 173 -9.11 9.01 -21.73
CA PRO A 173 -8.03 9.13 -22.69
C PRO A 173 -8.14 10.45 -23.46
N GLN A 174 -7.15 10.70 -24.32
CA GLN A 174 -7.21 11.81 -25.26
C GLN A 174 -8.45 11.69 -26.13
N ALA A 175 -9.20 12.78 -26.23
CA ALA A 175 -10.42 12.81 -27.02
C ALA A 175 -10.11 12.67 -28.52
N GLN A 176 -11.03 12.07 -29.27
CA GLN A 176 -10.86 11.83 -30.70
C GLN A 176 -11.97 12.50 -31.49
N MET A 177 -11.66 12.83 -32.75
CA MET A 177 -12.60 13.37 -33.71
C MET A 177 -12.47 12.62 -35.03
N TRP A 178 -13.60 12.24 -35.64
CA TRP A 178 -13.62 11.58 -36.93
C TRP A 178 -14.85 11.92 -37.78
N ASP A 179 -14.72 11.71 -39.08
CA ASP A 179 -15.77 11.99 -40.07
C ASP A 179 -16.48 10.71 -40.56
N SER A 180 -17.53 10.86 -41.37
CA SER A 180 -18.34 9.74 -41.88
C SER A 180 -17.93 9.25 -43.29
N THR A 181 -16.73 9.59 -43.78
CA THR A 181 -16.29 9.17 -45.13
C THR A 181 -16.35 7.65 -45.33
N GLY A 182 -15.90 6.88 -44.33
CA GLY A 182 -15.91 5.42 -44.40
C GLY A 182 -17.31 4.80 -44.48
N GLU A 183 -18.32 5.43 -43.88
CA GLU A 183 -19.71 4.93 -43.93
C GLU A 183 -20.31 5.04 -45.34
N ALA A 184 -20.00 6.13 -46.04
CA ALA A 184 -20.45 6.39 -47.41
C ALA A 184 -19.78 5.44 -48.43
N GLU A 185 -18.51 5.09 -48.22
CA GLU A 185 -17.80 4.10 -49.06
C GLU A 185 -18.32 2.67 -48.83
N HIS A 186 -18.67 2.30 -47.60
CA HIS A 186 -19.29 1.00 -47.30
C HIS A 186 -20.72 0.87 -47.87
N ALA A 187 -21.54 1.92 -47.79
CA ALA A 187 -22.90 1.94 -48.34
C ALA A 187 -22.94 1.82 -49.89
N SER A 188 -21.88 2.27 -50.57
CA SER A 188 -21.78 2.25 -52.03
C SER A 188 -21.20 0.93 -52.58
N HIS A 189 -20.48 0.16 -51.76
CA HIS A 189 -20.07 -1.22 -52.09
C HIS A 189 -21.18 -2.25 -51.83
N SER A 190 -22.04 -2.05 -50.83
CA SER A 190 -23.19 -2.94 -50.57
C SER A 190 -24.29 -2.83 -51.65
N THR A 191 -24.47 -1.64 -52.25
CA THR A 191 -25.47 -1.43 -53.30
C THR A 191 -25.11 -2.06 -54.66
N GLN A 192 -23.83 -2.38 -54.93
CA GLN A 192 -23.43 -3.05 -56.17
C GLN A 192 -23.66 -4.58 -56.16
N LEU A 193 -24.00 -5.18 -55.02
CA LEU A 193 -24.30 -6.62 -54.91
C LEU A 193 -25.81 -6.96 -54.98
N MET A 194 -26.69 -5.95 -54.97
CA MET A 194 -28.16 -6.13 -54.97
C MET A 194 -28.81 -6.16 -56.37
N THR A 195 -28.17 -6.78 -57.37
CA THR A 195 -28.84 -7.13 -58.64
C THR A 195 -28.75 -8.63 -58.95
N ALA A 196 -29.47 -9.44 -58.18
CA ALA A 196 -30.07 -10.69 -58.64
C ALA A 196 -31.14 -11.16 -57.63
N GLU A 197 -32.41 -11.21 -58.06
CA GLU A 197 -33.53 -11.79 -57.30
C GLU A 197 -33.27 -13.26 -56.95
N THR A 198 -33.36 -13.64 -55.67
CA THR A 198 -34.14 -14.81 -55.15
C THR A 198 -34.15 -14.86 -53.61
N GLU A 199 -35.33 -15.11 -53.03
CA GLU A 199 -35.59 -15.30 -51.58
C GLU A 199 -35.03 -16.63 -51.06
N GLU A 200 -34.22 -16.60 -49.98
CA GLU A 200 -34.19 -17.46 -48.77
C GLU A 200 -32.78 -17.48 -48.11
N THR A 201 -32.67 -16.71 -47.02
CA THR A 201 -31.84 -16.86 -45.79
C THR A 201 -30.46 -17.55 -45.88
N ALA A 202 -29.39 -16.74 -45.82
CA ALA A 202 -28.13 -17.05 -45.15
C ALA A 202 -27.43 -15.74 -44.74
N ASP A 203 -27.40 -15.44 -43.44
CA ASP A 203 -26.59 -14.37 -42.85
C ASP A 203 -25.11 -14.64 -43.12
N ALA A 204 -24.54 -13.89 -44.06
CA ALA A 204 -23.12 -13.86 -44.34
C ALA A 204 -22.69 -12.41 -44.61
N ASP A 205 -23.18 -11.46 -43.83
CA ASP A 205 -22.69 -10.08 -43.80
C ASP A 205 -21.79 -9.93 -42.57
N GLY A 206 -20.48 -10.06 -42.78
CA GLY A 206 -19.42 -9.89 -41.78
C GLY A 206 -18.86 -8.46 -41.71
N ALA A 207 -19.50 -7.50 -42.35
CA ALA A 207 -19.20 -6.08 -42.19
C ALA A 207 -20.34 -5.47 -41.36
N SER A 208 -20.11 -5.20 -40.08
CA SER A 208 -21.06 -4.42 -39.31
C SER A 208 -21.18 -3.04 -39.96
N THR A 209 -22.40 -2.59 -40.23
CA THR A 209 -22.69 -1.17 -40.30
C THR A 209 -22.59 -0.66 -38.86
N ALA A 210 -21.39 -0.33 -38.41
CA ALA A 210 -21.24 0.40 -37.15
C ALA A 210 -22.04 1.71 -37.28
N ASP A 211 -22.83 2.04 -36.26
CA ASP A 211 -23.29 3.42 -36.09
C ASP A 211 -22.02 4.27 -35.92
N GLY A 212 -21.79 5.29 -36.74
CA GLY A 212 -20.55 6.08 -36.74
C GLY A 212 -20.23 6.72 -35.39
N ALA A 213 -21.20 6.81 -34.49
CA ALA A 213 -20.98 7.26 -33.11
C ALA A 213 -20.35 6.18 -32.20
N ASP A 214 -20.27 4.91 -32.60
CA ASP A 214 -19.59 3.84 -31.86
C ASP A 214 -18.07 3.81 -32.15
N GLY A 215 -17.61 4.57 -33.14
CA GLY A 215 -16.21 4.73 -33.52
C GLY A 215 -16.05 4.91 -35.05
N PRO A 216 -14.87 5.34 -35.51
CA PRO A 216 -14.58 5.55 -36.92
C PRO A 216 -14.68 4.27 -37.73
N SER A 217 -15.48 4.36 -38.80
CA SER A 217 -15.53 3.35 -39.85
C SER A 217 -14.23 3.32 -40.66
N ASP A 218 -14.01 2.24 -41.40
CA ASP A 218 -12.82 2.09 -42.23
C ASP A 218 -12.73 3.17 -43.32
N GLY A 219 -11.59 3.85 -43.41
CA GLY A 219 -11.38 4.97 -44.33
C GLY A 219 -11.78 6.35 -43.79
N SER A 220 -12.29 6.44 -42.56
CA SER A 220 -12.62 7.72 -41.90
C SER A 220 -11.37 8.57 -41.67
N ALA A 221 -11.47 9.89 -41.86
CA ALA A 221 -10.43 10.82 -41.42
C ALA A 221 -10.52 11.01 -39.89
N LEU A 222 -9.38 11.01 -39.19
CA LEU A 222 -9.30 11.03 -37.72
C LEU A 222 -8.27 12.05 -37.23
N ALA A 223 -8.59 12.75 -36.14
CA ALA A 223 -7.72 13.67 -35.43
C ALA A 223 -7.81 13.43 -33.90
N LEU A 224 -6.70 13.66 -33.20
CA LEU A 224 -6.62 13.65 -31.73
C LEU A 224 -6.84 15.08 -31.23
N LEU A 225 -7.65 15.24 -30.19
CA LEU A 225 -8.04 16.54 -29.66
C LEU A 225 -7.31 16.81 -28.34
N PRO A 226 -6.76 18.02 -28.12
CA PRO A 226 -6.28 18.42 -26.81
C PRO A 226 -7.48 18.67 -25.87
N ILE A 227 -7.32 18.28 -24.60
CA ILE A 227 -8.21 18.70 -23.52
C ILE A 227 -7.44 19.62 -22.58
N ASP A 228 -8.13 20.58 -21.97
CA ASP A 228 -7.59 21.44 -20.93
C ASP A 228 -8.47 21.27 -19.68
N VAL A 229 -7.85 21.04 -18.53
CA VAL A 229 -8.55 20.85 -17.25
C VAL A 229 -8.12 21.94 -16.28
N THR A 230 -9.09 22.68 -15.75
CA THR A 230 -8.88 23.69 -14.70
C THR A 230 -9.77 23.42 -13.49
N ASP A 231 -9.57 24.19 -12.41
CA ASP A 231 -10.46 24.16 -11.24
C ASP A 231 -11.90 24.51 -11.65
N GLY A 232 -12.71 23.48 -11.87
CA GLY A 232 -14.14 23.60 -12.14
C GLY A 232 -14.56 23.52 -13.62
N GLU A 233 -13.64 23.29 -14.56
CA GLU A 233 -13.97 23.27 -15.99
C GLU A 233 -13.07 22.29 -16.79
N LEU A 234 -13.69 21.55 -17.71
CA LEU A 234 -13.05 20.69 -18.71
C LEU A 234 -13.35 21.25 -20.09
N THR A 235 -12.31 21.56 -20.87
CA THR A 235 -12.44 22.18 -22.19
C THR A 235 -11.83 21.30 -23.28
N LEU A 236 -12.52 21.20 -24.42
CA LEU A 236 -12.13 20.41 -25.59
C LEU A 236 -12.05 21.32 -26.83
N THR A 237 -10.97 21.23 -27.59
CA THR A 237 -10.78 22.01 -28.83
C THR A 237 -10.84 21.09 -30.07
N PRO A 238 -11.91 21.14 -30.89
CA PRO A 238 -12.01 20.37 -32.12
C PRO A 238 -10.94 20.75 -33.17
N ASP A 239 -10.52 19.77 -33.98
CA ASP A 239 -9.46 19.96 -34.99
C ASP A 239 -9.98 20.70 -36.22
N ALA A 240 -9.47 21.91 -36.45
CA ALA A 240 -9.94 22.77 -37.53
C ALA A 240 -9.62 22.22 -38.93
N ASP A 241 -8.49 21.51 -39.10
CA ASP A 241 -8.07 20.98 -40.39
C ASP A 241 -9.01 19.83 -40.81
N LEU A 242 -9.41 18.96 -39.87
CA LEU A 242 -10.38 17.91 -40.10
C LEU A 242 -11.79 18.47 -40.39
N ILE A 243 -12.22 19.56 -39.73
CA ILE A 243 -13.52 20.21 -40.00
C ILE A 243 -13.64 20.69 -41.45
N GLU A 244 -12.57 21.26 -42.02
CA GLU A 244 -12.59 21.86 -43.35
C GLU A 244 -12.88 20.83 -44.46
N ASP A 245 -12.34 19.61 -44.32
CA ASP A 245 -12.40 18.56 -45.33
C ASP A 245 -13.36 17.39 -44.98
N ALA A 246 -14.05 17.44 -43.83
CA ALA A 246 -14.89 16.36 -43.31
C ALA A 246 -16.12 16.00 -44.18
N THR A 247 -16.46 14.70 -44.21
CA THR A 247 -17.81 14.23 -44.54
C THR A 247 -18.67 14.13 -43.29
N TYR A 248 -19.88 14.69 -43.34
CA TYR A 248 -20.78 14.78 -42.19
C TYR A 248 -21.79 13.62 -42.13
N PRO A 249 -22.19 13.14 -40.94
CA PRO A 249 -21.89 13.68 -39.61
C PRO A 249 -20.43 13.52 -39.18
N LEU A 250 -19.98 14.47 -38.38
CA LEU A 250 -18.67 14.47 -37.69
C LEU A 250 -18.91 14.13 -36.21
N TYR A 251 -18.02 13.33 -35.63
CA TYR A 251 -18.12 12.83 -34.26
C TYR A 251 -16.95 13.31 -33.43
N ILE A 252 -17.24 13.74 -32.20
CA ILE A 252 -16.26 14.21 -31.21
C ILE A 252 -16.50 13.45 -29.91
N ASP A 253 -15.47 12.78 -29.39
CA ASP A 253 -15.60 11.78 -28.32
C ASP A 253 -14.52 11.92 -27.24
N PRO A 254 -14.87 12.48 -26.08
CA PRO A 254 -14.22 12.17 -24.82
C PRO A 254 -14.90 10.97 -24.12
N THR A 255 -14.12 10.01 -23.63
CA THR A 255 -14.64 8.82 -22.92
C THR A 255 -14.18 8.82 -21.46
N VAL A 256 -15.05 8.71 -20.46
CA VAL A 256 -14.64 8.66 -19.03
C VAL A 256 -14.92 7.27 -18.43
N THR A 257 -13.87 6.59 -17.94
CA THR A 257 -13.96 5.23 -17.38
C THR A 257 -13.33 5.11 -15.99
N TRP A 258 -13.85 4.18 -15.19
CA TRP A 258 -13.23 3.72 -13.94
C TRP A 258 -11.98 2.87 -14.23
N SER A 259 -10.90 3.04 -13.47
CA SER A 259 -9.58 2.47 -13.77
C SER A 259 -9.16 1.29 -12.89
N GLU A 260 -10.01 0.28 -12.73
CA GLU A 260 -9.62 -0.96 -12.01
C GLU A 260 -8.90 -1.97 -12.94
N ALA A 261 -9.26 -2.02 -14.23
CA ALA A 261 -8.61 -2.86 -15.24
C ALA A 261 -8.53 -2.13 -16.60
N GLU A 262 -7.35 -2.13 -17.21
CA GLU A 262 -7.14 -1.50 -18.51
C GLU A 262 -7.48 -2.46 -19.66
N ARG A 263 -8.23 -1.95 -20.65
CA ARG A 263 -8.52 -2.67 -21.90
C ARG A 263 -8.25 -1.74 -23.07
N THR A 264 -7.21 -2.04 -23.84
CA THR A 264 -6.79 -1.18 -24.95
C THR A 264 -6.91 -1.93 -26.27
N LEU A 265 -7.39 -1.25 -27.30
CA LEU A 265 -7.42 -1.70 -28.68
C LEU A 265 -6.64 -0.68 -29.51
N LEU A 266 -5.67 -1.14 -30.29
CA LEU A 266 -4.85 -0.28 -31.14
C LEU A 266 -4.92 -0.74 -32.59
N ARG A 267 -5.14 0.20 -33.52
CA ARG A 267 -5.13 -0.04 -34.98
C ARG A 267 -4.00 0.70 -35.68
N SER A 268 -3.49 0.10 -36.76
CA SER A 268 -2.40 0.66 -37.55
C SER A 268 -2.73 1.91 -38.36
N ASP A 269 -4.00 2.29 -38.44
CA ASP A 269 -4.50 3.49 -39.08
C ASP A 269 -4.69 4.66 -38.10
N GLY A 270 -4.31 4.49 -36.83
CA GLY A 270 -4.34 5.54 -35.82
C GLY A 270 -5.53 5.48 -34.86
N TYR A 271 -6.52 4.61 -35.08
CA TYR A 271 -7.61 4.45 -34.12
C TYR A 271 -7.15 3.70 -32.86
N ALA A 272 -7.59 4.21 -31.71
CA ALA A 272 -7.41 3.57 -30.42
C ALA A 272 -8.70 3.63 -29.58
N ASP A 273 -8.96 2.58 -28.81
CA ASP A 273 -10.08 2.48 -27.87
C ASP A 273 -9.58 1.90 -26.54
N TYR A 274 -9.57 2.74 -25.50
CA TYR A 274 -8.94 2.47 -24.20
C TYR A 274 -9.89 1.91 -23.14
N ALA A 275 -11.12 1.56 -23.55
CA ALA A 275 -12.09 0.86 -22.72
C ALA A 275 -13.05 0.00 -23.55
N TRP A 276 -12.52 -0.61 -24.61
CA TRP A 276 -13.35 -1.22 -25.65
C TRP A 276 -14.36 -2.22 -25.09
N THR A 277 -15.60 -2.12 -25.61
CA THR A 277 -16.72 -3.00 -25.27
C THR A 277 -16.98 -4.00 -26.39
N ASN A 278 -17.96 -4.89 -26.20
CA ASN A 278 -18.33 -5.86 -27.23
C ASN A 278 -19.02 -5.24 -28.46
N GLY A 279 -19.29 -3.94 -28.46
CA GLY A 279 -20.07 -3.25 -29.49
C GLY A 279 -21.57 -3.59 -29.42
N GLY A 280 -22.38 -2.89 -30.22
CA GLY A 280 -23.84 -3.07 -30.23
C GLY A 280 -24.32 -4.44 -30.73
N ASP A 281 -23.45 -5.24 -31.36
CA ASP A 281 -23.73 -6.62 -31.76
C ASP A 281 -23.36 -7.66 -30.68
N ASP A 282 -22.72 -7.24 -29.58
CA ASP A 282 -22.20 -8.11 -28.52
C ASP A 282 -21.22 -9.21 -29.02
N GLU A 283 -20.57 -9.01 -30.16
CA GLU A 283 -19.64 -9.98 -30.76
C GLU A 283 -18.17 -9.61 -30.53
N GLY A 284 -17.85 -8.56 -29.77
CA GLY A 284 -16.46 -8.24 -29.45
C GLY A 284 -15.73 -7.46 -30.55
N LYS A 285 -14.41 -7.26 -30.41
CA LYS A 285 -13.59 -6.49 -31.35
C LYS A 285 -12.59 -7.37 -32.11
N GLY A 286 -12.18 -6.89 -33.27
CA GLY A 286 -11.25 -7.57 -34.17
C GLY A 286 -9.82 -7.71 -33.63
N MET A 287 -9.05 -8.63 -34.19
CA MET A 287 -7.64 -8.84 -33.91
C MET A 287 -6.99 -9.47 -35.14
N GLY A 288 -5.83 -8.94 -35.57
CA GLY A 288 -5.08 -9.41 -36.75
C GLY A 288 -5.11 -8.43 -37.91
N TYR A 289 -5.10 -8.92 -39.16
CA TYR A 289 -5.08 -8.10 -40.37
C TYR A 289 -6.46 -8.04 -41.05
N CYS A 290 -7.10 -6.86 -41.03
CA CYS A 290 -8.40 -6.62 -41.66
C CYS A 290 -8.23 -6.31 -43.15
N GLY A 291 -7.87 -7.34 -43.93
CA GLY A 291 -7.71 -7.26 -45.39
C GLY A 291 -8.81 -7.98 -46.17
N THR A 292 -8.63 -8.09 -47.48
CA THR A 292 -9.51 -8.92 -48.33
C THR A 292 -9.03 -10.37 -48.35
N TYR A 293 -9.87 -11.30 -47.89
CA TYR A 293 -9.61 -12.72 -47.94
C TYR A 293 -10.26 -13.36 -49.17
N THR A 294 -9.49 -14.01 -50.04
CA THR A 294 -10.04 -14.69 -51.24
C THR A 294 -9.94 -16.21 -51.10
N THR A 295 -11.07 -16.90 -51.13
CA THR A 295 -11.12 -18.37 -51.13
C THR A 295 -12.19 -18.90 -52.09
N GLY A 296 -11.89 -19.99 -52.80
CA GLY A 296 -12.83 -20.58 -53.77
C GLY A 296 -13.25 -19.68 -54.94
N GLY A 297 -12.51 -18.60 -55.21
CA GLY A 297 -12.85 -17.59 -56.22
C GLY A 297 -13.82 -16.50 -55.73
N ILE A 298 -14.16 -16.47 -54.44
CA ILE A 298 -14.99 -15.46 -53.78
C ILE A 298 -14.09 -14.63 -52.87
N SER A 299 -14.20 -13.30 -52.94
CA SER A 299 -13.47 -12.36 -52.09
C SER A 299 -14.37 -11.87 -50.96
N TYR A 300 -13.89 -11.99 -49.73
CA TYR A 300 -14.51 -11.52 -48.50
C TYR A 300 -13.71 -10.31 -48.01
N PRO A 301 -14.20 -9.08 -48.25
CA PRO A 301 -13.55 -7.88 -47.74
C PRO A 301 -13.81 -7.74 -46.23
N CYS A 302 -12.78 -7.42 -45.45
CA CYS A 302 -12.89 -6.95 -44.07
C CYS A 302 -12.85 -5.42 -44.01
N GLY A 303 -11.79 -4.82 -44.57
CA GLY A 303 -11.53 -3.39 -44.61
C GLY A 303 -10.31 -3.05 -45.48
N SER A 304 -9.77 -1.85 -45.31
CA SER A 304 -8.74 -1.20 -46.12
C SER A 304 -7.34 -1.81 -45.98
N GLY A 305 -7.17 -2.77 -45.06
CA GLY A 305 -5.89 -3.41 -44.75
C GLY A 305 -5.19 -2.84 -43.53
N TYR A 306 -5.91 -2.45 -42.49
CA TYR A 306 -5.29 -2.11 -41.20
C TYR A 306 -5.03 -3.37 -40.35
N LYS A 307 -4.14 -3.24 -39.36
CA LYS A 307 -3.84 -4.26 -38.35
C LYS A 307 -4.43 -3.83 -37.02
N GLN A 308 -4.84 -4.79 -36.19
CA GLN A 308 -5.45 -4.53 -34.89
C GLN A 308 -4.94 -5.49 -33.80
N ARG A 309 -4.69 -4.95 -32.61
CA ARG A 309 -4.26 -5.69 -31.41
C ARG A 309 -5.18 -5.37 -30.24
N LEU A 310 -5.39 -6.35 -29.36
CA LEU A 310 -6.24 -6.22 -28.17
C LEU A 310 -5.39 -6.46 -26.92
N TYR A 311 -5.57 -5.63 -25.91
CA TYR A 311 -4.81 -5.67 -24.66
C TYR A 311 -5.77 -5.78 -23.47
N PHE A 312 -5.33 -6.52 -22.46
CA PHE A 312 -5.98 -6.72 -21.17
C PHE A 312 -4.94 -6.54 -20.07
N GLU A 313 -5.31 -5.92 -18.96
CA GLU A 313 -4.44 -5.80 -17.79
C GLU A 313 -5.09 -6.37 -16.53
N PHE A 314 -4.28 -7.03 -15.68
CA PHE A 314 -4.70 -7.60 -14.41
C PHE A 314 -3.91 -7.00 -13.23
N SER A 315 -4.51 -7.05 -12.03
CA SER A 315 -3.93 -6.57 -10.76
C SER A 315 -3.50 -7.75 -9.85
N PRO A 316 -2.38 -7.63 -9.10
CA PRO A 316 -1.89 -8.70 -8.25
C PRO A 316 -2.59 -8.77 -6.89
N ALA A 317 -3.48 -7.81 -6.58
CA ALA A 317 -4.10 -7.66 -5.26
C ALA A 317 -4.71 -8.97 -4.75
N SER A 318 -5.49 -9.64 -5.60
CA SER A 318 -6.14 -10.91 -5.29
C SER A 318 -5.19 -12.11 -5.25
N LEU A 319 -3.89 -11.95 -5.58
CA LEU A 319 -2.90 -13.02 -5.64
C LEU A 319 -1.87 -13.00 -4.48
N LYS A 320 -1.86 -11.94 -3.66
CA LYS A 320 -0.95 -11.81 -2.51
C LYS A 320 -1.04 -13.03 -1.58
N GLY A 321 0.12 -13.55 -1.14
CA GLY A 321 0.22 -14.70 -0.23
C GLY A 321 -0.11 -16.08 -0.83
N LYS A 322 -0.32 -16.16 -2.15
CA LYS A 322 -0.67 -17.40 -2.84
C LYS A 322 0.52 -17.96 -3.61
N HIS A 323 0.62 -19.29 -3.68
CA HIS A 323 1.54 -19.97 -4.56
C HIS A 323 0.81 -20.46 -5.80
N VAL A 324 1.13 -19.88 -6.95
CA VAL A 324 0.55 -20.22 -8.25
C VAL A 324 1.04 -21.60 -8.69
N LEU A 325 0.10 -22.53 -8.81
CA LEU A 325 0.31 -23.90 -9.29
C LEU A 325 0.12 -23.99 -10.80
N ASP A 326 -0.88 -23.28 -11.33
CA ASP A 326 -1.25 -23.26 -12.73
C ASP A 326 -1.95 -21.93 -13.05
N ALA A 327 -1.78 -21.42 -14.26
CA ALA A 327 -2.49 -20.23 -14.72
C ALA A 327 -3.02 -20.44 -16.15
N THR A 328 -4.24 -19.96 -16.38
CA THR A 328 -4.90 -19.98 -17.68
C THR A 328 -5.51 -18.60 -17.95
N PHE A 329 -5.14 -18.00 -19.07
CA PHE A 329 -5.85 -16.84 -19.62
C PHE A 329 -6.95 -17.35 -20.55
N ARG A 330 -8.19 -16.92 -20.34
CA ARG A 330 -9.36 -17.36 -21.11
C ARG A 330 -10.11 -16.17 -21.67
N VAL A 331 -10.50 -16.22 -22.94
CA VAL A 331 -11.28 -15.16 -23.62
C VAL A 331 -12.17 -15.78 -24.70
N THR A 332 -13.34 -15.22 -24.97
CA THR A 332 -14.28 -15.80 -25.96
C THR A 332 -13.98 -15.33 -27.38
N GLU A 333 -13.66 -16.27 -28.29
CA GLU A 333 -13.64 -16.05 -29.76
C GLU A 333 -15.06 -16.22 -30.31
N THR A 334 -15.55 -15.15 -30.93
CA THR A 334 -16.92 -15.01 -31.45
C THR A 334 -17.01 -15.09 -32.95
N TRP A 335 -15.88 -14.91 -33.65
CA TRP A 335 -15.86 -14.90 -35.11
C TRP A 335 -14.47 -15.15 -35.69
N SER A 336 -14.39 -15.81 -36.84
CA SER A 336 -13.17 -16.03 -37.62
C SER A 336 -13.34 -15.81 -39.14
N MET A 337 -12.28 -15.36 -39.80
CA MET A 337 -12.29 -15.05 -41.25
C MET A 337 -12.61 -16.26 -42.13
N SER A 338 -12.22 -17.47 -41.71
CA SER A 338 -12.54 -18.69 -42.42
C SER A 338 -12.66 -19.87 -41.45
N CYS A 339 -13.15 -21.01 -41.94
CA CYS A 339 -13.18 -22.26 -41.16
C CYS A 339 -11.79 -22.84 -40.87
N THR A 340 -10.73 -22.31 -41.51
CA THR A 340 -9.35 -22.75 -41.31
C THR A 340 -8.70 -21.97 -40.19
N ALA A 341 -8.26 -22.70 -39.16
CA ALA A 341 -7.57 -22.13 -38.02
C ALA A 341 -6.30 -21.37 -38.40
N SER A 342 -5.97 -20.38 -37.57
CA SER A 342 -4.77 -19.54 -37.66
C SER A 342 -4.22 -19.32 -36.25
N TRP A 343 -2.93 -18.98 -36.16
CA TRP A 343 -2.23 -18.81 -34.88
C TRP A 343 -2.56 -17.46 -34.23
N VAL A 344 -2.92 -17.53 -32.96
CA VAL A 344 -3.10 -16.39 -32.05
C VAL A 344 -2.03 -16.47 -30.98
N ASN A 345 -1.31 -15.38 -30.75
CA ASN A 345 -0.31 -15.26 -29.71
C ASN A 345 -0.87 -14.46 -28.55
N LEU A 346 -0.65 -14.95 -27.32
CA LEU A 346 -0.76 -14.20 -26.09
C LEU A 346 0.65 -13.76 -25.68
N THR A 347 0.87 -12.45 -25.62
CA THR A 347 2.19 -11.85 -25.39
C THR A 347 2.13 -10.90 -24.22
N ARG A 348 3.11 -10.96 -23.31
CA ARG A 348 3.27 -9.95 -22.25
C ARG A 348 3.98 -8.73 -22.81
N THR A 349 3.55 -7.53 -22.42
CA THR A 349 4.14 -6.26 -22.84
C THR A 349 4.59 -5.42 -21.65
N ASN A 350 5.19 -4.25 -21.90
CA ASN A 350 5.20 -3.16 -20.92
C ASN A 350 3.76 -2.71 -20.60
N GLY A 351 3.62 -1.87 -19.57
CA GLY A 351 2.33 -1.30 -19.15
C GLY A 351 1.56 -0.64 -20.31
N ILE A 352 0.23 -0.73 -20.25
CA ILE A 352 -0.67 -0.01 -21.14
C ILE A 352 -1.24 1.21 -20.41
N SER A 353 -1.61 2.22 -21.18
CA SER A 353 -2.23 3.44 -20.67
C SER A 353 -3.02 4.12 -21.79
N SER A 354 -3.72 5.20 -21.46
CA SER A 354 -4.32 6.13 -22.42
C SER A 354 -3.32 6.76 -23.41
N SER A 355 -2.01 6.64 -23.17
CA SER A 355 -0.96 7.13 -24.08
C SER A 355 -0.48 6.07 -25.08
N SER A 356 -0.95 4.83 -24.95
CA SER A 356 -0.51 3.74 -25.82
C SER A 356 -1.02 3.98 -27.25
N ASP A 357 -0.10 4.07 -28.21
CA ASP A 357 -0.39 4.27 -29.63
C ASP A 357 0.12 3.10 -30.48
N TRP A 358 -0.26 3.02 -31.74
CA TRP A 358 0.24 1.96 -32.63
C TRP A 358 1.75 2.14 -32.89
N PRO A 359 2.58 1.08 -32.78
CA PRO A 359 2.25 -0.35 -32.78
C PRO A 359 1.93 -0.97 -31.40
N GLY A 360 1.95 -0.18 -30.34
CA GLY A 360 1.70 -0.57 -28.96
C GLY A 360 2.97 -0.72 -28.14
N PRO A 361 2.85 -0.94 -26.81
CA PRO A 361 3.99 -1.10 -25.92
C PRO A 361 4.93 -2.25 -26.33
N THR A 362 6.19 -2.16 -25.93
CA THR A 362 7.22 -3.15 -26.25
C THR A 362 6.80 -4.54 -25.79
N SER A 363 6.92 -5.52 -26.69
CA SER A 363 6.71 -6.93 -26.37
C SER A 363 7.87 -7.42 -25.51
N LEU A 364 7.56 -8.05 -24.39
CA LEU A 364 8.56 -8.58 -23.46
C LEU A 364 8.79 -10.06 -23.70
N ASP A 365 7.69 -10.83 -23.82
CA ASP A 365 7.78 -12.28 -23.89
C ASP A 365 6.50 -12.91 -24.45
N LEU A 366 6.63 -14.02 -25.16
CA LEU A 366 5.52 -14.83 -25.65
C LEU A 366 5.05 -15.76 -24.52
N MET A 367 3.81 -15.58 -24.07
CA MET A 367 3.28 -16.40 -22.97
C MET A 367 2.80 -17.76 -23.47
N VAL A 368 1.91 -17.75 -24.47
CA VAL A 368 1.24 -18.94 -25.03
C VAL A 368 0.83 -18.65 -26.47
N ASP A 369 0.81 -19.64 -27.35
CA ASP A 369 0.14 -19.54 -28.66
C ASP A 369 -0.95 -20.62 -28.88
N ARG A 370 -1.94 -20.30 -29.71
CA ARG A 370 -3.08 -21.19 -29.99
C ARG A 370 -3.49 -21.17 -31.46
N TYR A 371 -3.69 -22.36 -32.04
CA TYR A 371 -4.14 -22.56 -33.41
C TYR A 371 -5.65 -22.83 -33.46
N VAL A 372 -6.45 -21.78 -33.66
CA VAL A 372 -7.91 -21.82 -33.41
C VAL A 372 -8.74 -21.20 -34.53
N SER A 373 -10.03 -21.54 -34.57
CA SER A 373 -11.09 -20.92 -35.38
C SER A 373 -12.45 -21.20 -34.75
N ALA A 374 -13.16 -20.15 -34.32
CA ALA A 374 -14.48 -20.25 -33.71
C ALA A 374 -15.46 -19.19 -34.28
N GLY A 375 -16.75 -19.34 -33.98
CA GLY A 375 -17.76 -18.31 -34.26
C GLY A 375 -18.46 -18.34 -35.63
N ARG A 376 -18.07 -19.23 -36.55
CA ARG A 376 -18.73 -19.36 -37.87
C ARG A 376 -19.98 -20.26 -37.90
N GLY A 377 -20.34 -20.85 -36.76
CA GLY A 377 -21.51 -21.71 -36.59
C GLY A 377 -21.61 -22.78 -37.69
N SER A 378 -22.82 -22.96 -38.23
CA SER A 378 -23.10 -23.95 -39.27
C SER A 378 -22.53 -23.61 -40.66
N ALA A 379 -21.90 -22.44 -40.83
CA ALA A 379 -21.20 -22.13 -42.09
C ALA A 379 -19.93 -22.98 -42.27
N CYS A 380 -19.46 -23.62 -41.19
CA CYS A 380 -18.35 -24.57 -41.22
C CYS A 380 -18.83 -26.01 -41.02
N ALA A 381 -18.06 -26.95 -41.56
CA ALA A 381 -18.25 -28.39 -41.35
C ALA A 381 -16.95 -29.02 -40.82
N PRO A 382 -16.90 -29.45 -39.54
CA PRO A 382 -17.98 -29.38 -38.53
C PRO A 382 -18.32 -27.92 -38.12
N SER A 383 -19.52 -27.75 -37.53
CA SER A 383 -19.99 -26.45 -37.02
C SER A 383 -19.01 -25.86 -36.00
N GLN A 384 -18.74 -24.55 -36.08
CA GLN A 384 -17.80 -23.82 -35.22
C GLN A 384 -18.54 -22.75 -34.40
N PRO A 385 -19.22 -23.06 -33.28
CA PRO A 385 -19.88 -22.05 -32.45
C PRO A 385 -18.86 -21.10 -31.79
N ASN A 386 -19.33 -20.03 -31.15
CA ASN A 386 -18.50 -19.19 -30.28
C ASN A 386 -17.85 -20.08 -29.21
N ALA A 387 -16.58 -19.81 -28.90
CA ALA A 387 -15.80 -20.66 -28.01
C ALA A 387 -14.87 -19.85 -27.11
N ALA A 388 -14.81 -20.21 -25.83
CA ALA A 388 -13.77 -19.74 -24.93
C ALA A 388 -12.44 -20.37 -25.33
N ILE A 389 -11.47 -19.53 -25.67
CA ILE A 389 -10.11 -19.95 -26.01
C ILE A 389 -9.26 -19.88 -24.74
N GLU A 390 -8.66 -21.01 -24.38
CA GLU A 390 -7.80 -21.14 -23.20
C GLU A 390 -6.32 -21.12 -23.62
N PHE A 391 -5.61 -20.13 -23.08
CA PHE A 391 -4.18 -19.96 -23.19
C PHE A 391 -3.55 -20.41 -21.87
N ASN A 392 -2.96 -21.60 -21.88
CA ASN A 392 -2.34 -22.25 -20.73
C ASN A 392 -1.03 -22.91 -21.17
N ASP A 393 -0.09 -23.11 -20.28
CA ASP A 393 1.22 -23.65 -20.67
C ASP A 393 1.09 -25.08 -21.22
N ASN A 394 1.69 -25.31 -22.38
CA ASN A 394 1.88 -26.63 -22.98
C ASN A 394 3.23 -27.18 -22.53
N ALA A 395 3.22 -28.27 -21.76
CA ALA A 395 4.45 -28.90 -21.27
C ALA A 395 5.40 -29.40 -22.39
N GLU A 396 4.92 -29.53 -23.63
CA GLU A 396 5.74 -29.92 -24.78
C GLU A 396 6.49 -28.73 -25.43
N GLU A 397 6.08 -27.48 -25.13
CA GLU A 397 6.62 -26.25 -25.71
C GLU A 397 7.34 -25.41 -24.63
N THR A 398 8.67 -25.44 -24.65
CA THR A 398 9.50 -24.87 -23.57
C THR A 398 9.54 -23.34 -23.54
N ASN A 399 8.98 -22.68 -24.55
CA ASN A 399 8.89 -21.23 -24.65
C ASN A 399 7.57 -20.68 -24.09
N GLU A 400 6.63 -21.53 -23.66
CA GLU A 400 5.41 -21.08 -22.97
C GLU A 400 5.64 -21.04 -21.46
N ASN A 401 5.23 -19.96 -20.80
CA ASN A 401 5.63 -19.70 -19.41
C ASN A 401 4.63 -18.87 -18.58
N LEU A 402 3.36 -18.79 -19.00
CA LEU A 402 2.30 -18.02 -18.34
C LEU A 402 2.22 -18.35 -16.84
N THR A 403 2.25 -19.62 -16.46
CA THR A 403 2.18 -20.02 -15.04
C THR A 403 3.34 -19.43 -14.23
N SER A 404 4.55 -19.46 -14.79
CA SER A 404 5.72 -18.92 -14.10
C SER A 404 5.72 -17.39 -14.05
N THR A 405 5.21 -16.73 -15.08
CA THR A 405 5.02 -15.29 -15.14
C THR A 405 3.97 -14.83 -14.13
N VAL A 406 2.82 -15.52 -14.06
CA VAL A 406 1.77 -15.23 -13.06
C VAL A 406 2.25 -15.56 -11.64
N ARG A 407 3.13 -16.55 -11.47
CA ARG A 407 3.80 -16.78 -10.18
C ARG A 407 4.70 -15.61 -9.78
N ASN A 408 5.48 -15.06 -10.71
CA ASN A 408 6.29 -13.86 -10.47
C ASN A 408 5.42 -12.63 -10.18
N PHE A 409 4.28 -12.52 -10.87
CA PHE A 409 3.29 -11.48 -10.63
C PHE A 409 2.69 -11.57 -9.22
N ALA A 410 2.25 -12.76 -8.81
CA ALA A 410 1.75 -13.03 -7.47
C ALA A 410 2.81 -12.82 -6.36
N ALA A 411 4.08 -13.00 -6.72
CA ALA A 411 5.23 -12.71 -5.85
C ALA A 411 5.64 -11.23 -5.86
N GLY A 412 4.95 -10.38 -6.63
CA GLY A 412 5.17 -8.95 -6.58
C GLY A 412 6.33 -8.41 -7.41
N LYS A 413 6.85 -9.22 -8.35
CA LYS A 413 7.99 -8.80 -9.17
C LYS A 413 7.68 -7.65 -10.13
N PHE A 414 6.39 -7.38 -10.37
CA PHE A 414 5.87 -6.25 -11.15
C PHE A 414 4.41 -5.98 -10.74
N SER A 415 3.94 -4.73 -10.89
CA SER A 415 2.69 -4.21 -10.30
C SER A 415 1.43 -4.44 -11.14
N ARG A 416 1.58 -4.68 -12.45
CA ARG A 416 0.48 -4.95 -13.39
C ARG A 416 0.87 -6.04 -14.39
N LEU A 417 -0.09 -6.85 -14.82
CA LEU A 417 0.12 -7.88 -15.84
C LEU A 417 -0.62 -7.52 -17.14
N PRO A 418 0.00 -6.72 -18.03
CA PRO A 418 -0.54 -6.45 -19.35
C PRO A 418 -0.30 -7.63 -20.30
N LEU A 419 -1.36 -8.07 -20.97
CA LEU A 419 -1.40 -9.18 -21.91
C LEU A 419 -2.03 -8.73 -23.22
N MET A 420 -1.32 -8.96 -24.31
CA MET A 420 -1.72 -8.63 -25.68
C MET A 420 -2.14 -9.89 -26.44
N LEU A 421 -3.31 -9.85 -27.08
CA LEU A 421 -3.69 -10.76 -28.16
C LEU A 421 -3.31 -10.16 -29.51
N ARG A 422 -2.56 -10.94 -30.28
CA ARG A 422 -2.18 -10.59 -31.65
C ARG A 422 -2.15 -11.80 -32.57
N ALA A 423 -2.33 -11.56 -33.87
CA ALA A 423 -2.11 -12.60 -34.87
C ALA A 423 -0.62 -12.87 -34.98
N ARG A 424 -0.24 -14.14 -35.15
CA ARG A 424 1.16 -14.49 -35.43
C ARG A 424 1.61 -13.94 -36.79
N ASP A 425 0.70 -13.96 -37.77
CA ASP A 425 0.90 -13.38 -39.09
C ASP A 425 -0.13 -12.26 -39.32
N GLU A 426 0.26 -11.03 -39.03
CA GLU A 426 -0.51 -9.80 -39.27
C GLU A 426 -0.40 -9.33 -40.75
N SER A 427 -0.04 -10.21 -41.68
CA SER A 427 -0.13 -9.98 -43.13
C SER A 427 -1.13 -10.90 -43.85
N ASP A 428 -1.59 -11.95 -43.18
CA ASP A 428 -2.59 -12.89 -43.70
C ASP A 428 -4.00 -12.48 -43.25
N PRO A 429 -4.92 -12.13 -44.18
CA PRO A 429 -6.31 -11.83 -43.84
C PRO A 429 -7.04 -12.98 -43.13
N ASN A 430 -6.61 -14.23 -43.30
CA ASN A 430 -7.16 -15.38 -42.58
C ASN A 430 -6.95 -15.31 -41.06
N SER A 431 -5.99 -14.49 -40.61
CA SER A 431 -5.69 -14.30 -39.19
C SER A 431 -6.66 -13.34 -38.49
N TRP A 432 -7.56 -12.67 -39.22
CA TRP A 432 -8.57 -11.81 -38.62
C TRP A 432 -9.62 -12.61 -37.84
N LYS A 433 -9.79 -12.25 -36.56
CA LYS A 433 -10.71 -12.87 -35.59
C LYS A 433 -11.38 -11.82 -34.74
N ARG A 434 -12.52 -12.12 -34.11
CA ARG A 434 -13.14 -11.27 -33.09
C ARG A 434 -13.14 -11.94 -31.72
N PHE A 435 -12.88 -11.16 -30.69
CA PHE A 435 -12.85 -11.57 -29.29
C PHE A 435 -13.70 -10.65 -28.43
N LYS A 436 -14.44 -11.23 -27.47
CA LYS A 436 -15.12 -10.45 -26.43
C LYS A 436 -14.12 -9.86 -25.44
N ASN A 437 -14.57 -8.86 -24.68
CA ASN A 437 -13.83 -8.26 -23.58
C ASN A 437 -13.87 -9.08 -22.28
N ASP A 438 -14.39 -10.31 -22.32
CA ASP A 438 -14.67 -11.17 -21.16
C ASP A 438 -13.45 -11.97 -20.67
N ALA A 439 -12.26 -11.40 -20.80
CA ALA A 439 -11.03 -12.09 -20.43
C ALA A 439 -11.02 -12.44 -18.93
N VAL A 440 -10.52 -13.63 -18.61
CA VAL A 440 -10.38 -14.14 -17.25
C VAL A 440 -8.99 -14.74 -17.09
N LEU A 441 -8.27 -14.31 -16.06
CA LEU A 441 -7.08 -14.98 -15.56
C LEU A 441 -7.50 -15.96 -14.46
N ALA A 442 -7.58 -17.25 -14.82
CA ALA A 442 -7.88 -18.33 -13.90
C ALA A 442 -6.57 -18.88 -13.31
N VAL A 443 -6.42 -18.77 -12.00
CA VAL A 443 -5.19 -19.14 -11.28
C VAL A 443 -5.49 -20.23 -10.26
N LYS A 444 -4.92 -21.41 -10.47
CA LYS A 444 -4.94 -22.49 -9.47
C LYS A 444 -3.82 -22.24 -8.47
N PHE A 445 -4.12 -22.27 -7.18
CA PHE A 445 -3.14 -21.94 -6.16
C PHE A 445 -3.35 -22.70 -4.83
N VAL A 446 -2.34 -22.58 -3.96
CA VAL A 446 -2.42 -22.92 -2.53
C VAL A 446 -1.81 -21.78 -1.71
N GLY A 447 -2.17 -21.70 -0.43
CA GLY A 447 -1.58 -20.70 0.47
C GLY A 447 -0.08 -20.88 0.67
N LEU A 448 0.69 -19.79 0.65
CA LEU A 448 2.10 -19.83 1.05
C LEU A 448 2.20 -20.04 2.57
N PRO A 449 2.89 -21.10 3.05
CA PRO A 449 3.01 -21.34 4.48
C PRO A 449 3.96 -20.33 5.15
N ALA A 450 3.58 -19.83 6.32
CA ALA A 450 4.39 -18.95 7.15
C ALA A 450 4.95 -19.68 8.39
N THR A 451 5.82 -19.01 9.15
CA THR A 451 6.38 -19.55 10.40
C THR A 451 5.24 -19.82 11.40
N PRO A 452 5.10 -21.05 11.94
CA PRO A 452 4.08 -21.31 12.94
C PRO A 452 4.26 -20.44 14.20
N THR A 453 3.15 -20.09 14.84
CA THR A 453 3.16 -19.39 16.14
C THR A 453 2.95 -20.37 17.30
N GLY A 454 3.14 -19.91 18.55
CA GLY A 454 2.88 -20.74 19.74
C GLY A 454 3.77 -21.97 19.87
N ILE A 455 4.93 -22.00 19.20
CA ILE A 455 5.87 -23.13 19.21
C ILE A 455 6.50 -23.29 20.60
N GLY A 456 6.31 -24.44 21.23
CA GLY A 456 7.06 -24.80 22.44
C GLY A 456 6.57 -26.09 23.10
N ILE A 457 7.13 -26.41 24.26
CA ILE A 457 6.63 -27.47 25.14
C ILE A 457 5.39 -26.97 25.86
N VAL A 458 4.34 -27.76 25.89
CA VAL A 458 3.10 -27.43 26.59
C VAL A 458 3.34 -27.44 28.11
N THR A 459 3.08 -26.30 28.76
CA THR A 459 3.00 -26.19 30.22
C THR A 459 1.86 -25.24 30.61
N GLY A 460 1.13 -25.60 31.67
CA GLY A 460 -0.15 -24.96 31.98
C GLY A 460 -1.07 -25.01 30.76
N ASP A 461 -1.65 -23.86 30.40
CA ASP A 461 -2.49 -23.67 29.20
C ASP A 461 -1.70 -23.15 27.98
N GLY A 462 -0.40 -22.87 28.14
CA GLY A 462 0.46 -22.26 27.12
C GLY A 462 1.60 -23.16 26.66
N THR A 463 2.64 -22.52 26.10
CA THR A 463 3.88 -23.16 25.67
C THR A 463 5.12 -22.41 26.15
N VAL A 464 6.21 -23.14 26.38
CA VAL A 464 7.54 -22.63 26.74
C VAL A 464 8.53 -22.94 25.63
N CYS A 465 9.31 -21.94 25.23
CA CYS A 465 10.38 -22.04 24.26
C CYS A 465 11.60 -21.26 24.77
N GLU A 466 12.46 -21.89 25.57
CA GLU A 466 13.70 -21.27 26.03
C GLU A 466 14.72 -21.20 24.89
N LYS A 467 15.24 -20.01 24.60
CA LYS A 467 16.17 -19.79 23.48
C LYS A 467 17.64 -19.99 23.87
N ASP A 468 17.95 -19.93 25.16
CA ASP A 468 19.30 -20.17 25.67
C ASP A 468 19.51 -21.66 26.00
N SER A 469 20.49 -22.27 25.35
CA SER A 469 20.89 -23.65 25.63
C SER A 469 21.56 -23.84 27.00
N GLY A 470 22.03 -22.75 27.62
CA GLY A 470 22.60 -22.73 28.98
C GLY A 470 21.56 -22.72 30.09
N ASP A 471 20.33 -22.30 29.81
CA ASP A 471 19.18 -22.34 30.74
C ASP A 471 17.95 -22.98 30.07
N PRO A 472 18.00 -24.29 29.76
CA PRO A 472 16.92 -24.98 29.05
C PRO A 472 15.67 -25.13 29.91
N ALA A 473 14.50 -25.26 29.26
CA ALA A 473 13.27 -25.62 29.96
C ALA A 473 13.38 -27.02 30.59
N ILE A 474 12.86 -27.21 31.80
CA ILE A 474 12.84 -28.52 32.45
C ILE A 474 11.45 -29.15 32.31
N THR A 475 11.40 -30.42 31.90
CA THR A 475 10.20 -31.25 31.96
C THR A 475 10.42 -32.44 32.89
N SER A 476 9.49 -32.67 33.81
CA SER A 476 9.49 -33.84 34.70
C SER A 476 8.92 -35.10 34.02
N TYR A 477 8.36 -34.94 32.81
CA TYR A 477 7.77 -36.05 32.05
C TYR A 477 8.66 -36.42 30.86
N PRO A 478 9.01 -37.71 30.70
CA PRO A 478 9.84 -38.17 29.58
C PRO A 478 9.10 -38.21 28.24
N ASN A 479 7.77 -38.02 28.23
CA ASN A 479 6.94 -37.90 27.04
C ASN A 479 6.36 -36.48 26.95
N PRO A 480 7.16 -35.46 26.58
CA PRO A 480 6.69 -34.09 26.54
C PRO A 480 5.60 -33.93 25.47
N THR A 481 4.61 -33.09 25.77
CA THR A 481 3.66 -32.60 24.77
C THR A 481 4.22 -31.34 24.14
N LEU A 482 4.30 -31.30 22.81
CA LEU A 482 4.69 -30.12 22.04
C LEU A 482 3.46 -29.50 21.39
N ALA A 483 3.51 -28.20 21.12
CA ALA A 483 2.50 -27.53 20.31
C ALA A 483 3.13 -26.54 19.33
N ALA A 484 2.34 -26.22 18.31
CA ALA A 484 2.55 -25.16 17.33
C ALA A 484 1.19 -24.82 16.68
N THR A 485 1.06 -23.62 16.14
CA THR A 485 -0.14 -23.13 15.46
C THR A 485 0.17 -22.88 14.00
N ALA A 486 -0.59 -23.50 13.09
CA ALA A 486 -0.36 -23.40 11.65
C ALA A 486 -0.56 -21.96 11.18
N GLN A 487 0.25 -21.52 10.22
CA GLN A 487 0.25 -20.15 9.68
C GLN A 487 0.43 -20.14 8.16
N THR A 488 -0.31 -19.30 7.44
CA THR A 488 -0.04 -18.88 6.06
C THR A 488 0.41 -17.42 6.00
N LYS A 489 1.01 -16.99 4.88
CA LYS A 489 1.16 -15.56 4.59
C LYS A 489 -0.23 -14.94 4.41
N SER A 490 -0.38 -13.64 4.69
CA SER A 490 -1.64 -12.91 4.45
C SER A 490 -2.14 -13.16 3.03
N GLY A 491 -3.43 -13.46 2.86
CA GLY A 491 -4.03 -13.87 1.58
C GLY A 491 -3.90 -15.37 1.24
N GLY A 492 -3.22 -16.18 2.07
CA GLY A 492 -2.98 -17.61 1.84
C GLY A 492 -4.14 -18.57 2.17
N GLU A 493 -5.38 -18.09 2.15
CA GLU A 493 -6.65 -18.77 2.47
C GLU A 493 -6.76 -19.45 3.84
N SER A 494 -7.81 -19.08 4.59
CA SER A 494 -8.07 -19.60 5.94
C SER A 494 -8.32 -21.10 5.97
N ASP A 495 -8.85 -21.66 4.89
CA ASP A 495 -9.15 -23.09 4.73
C ASP A 495 -8.01 -23.87 4.04
N ALA A 496 -6.80 -23.31 3.97
CA ALA A 496 -5.65 -23.99 3.39
C ALA A 496 -5.42 -25.38 4.00
N SER A 497 -4.96 -26.33 3.18
CA SER A 497 -4.66 -27.68 3.64
C SER A 497 -3.26 -27.76 4.26
N LEU A 498 -3.17 -27.43 5.54
CA LEU A 498 -1.90 -27.35 6.27
C LEU A 498 -1.65 -28.55 7.18
N LYS A 499 -0.36 -28.86 7.36
CA LYS A 499 0.15 -29.68 8.49
C LYS A 499 1.37 -29.00 9.10
N ILE A 500 1.68 -29.32 10.35
CA ILE A 500 2.90 -28.89 11.02
C ILE A 500 3.85 -30.09 11.16
N TYR A 501 5.10 -29.88 10.77
CA TYR A 501 6.18 -30.83 11.03
C TYR A 501 6.91 -30.45 12.32
N PHE A 502 7.07 -31.41 13.22
CA PHE A 502 7.75 -31.27 14.52
C PHE A 502 9.08 -32.02 14.52
N ASP A 503 10.12 -31.41 15.04
CA ASP A 503 11.48 -31.96 15.03
C ASP A 503 12.21 -31.70 16.34
N ILE A 504 12.76 -32.74 16.95
CA ILE A 504 13.59 -32.64 18.17
C ILE A 504 14.97 -33.20 17.87
N ASP A 505 16.01 -32.42 18.15
CA ASP A 505 17.37 -32.94 18.22
C ASP A 505 17.80 -33.14 19.68
N LYS A 506 18.65 -34.13 19.90
CA LYS A 506 19.35 -34.39 21.17
C LYS A 506 20.85 -34.13 21.03
N LYS A 507 21.44 -33.56 22.09
CA LYS A 507 22.88 -33.31 22.20
C LYS A 507 23.58 -34.55 22.75
N ALA A 508 24.56 -35.07 22.00
CA ALA A 508 25.42 -36.14 22.44
C ALA A 508 26.54 -35.64 23.37
N GLY A 509 27.19 -36.57 24.07
CA GLY A 509 28.29 -36.25 25.01
C GLY A 509 29.54 -35.65 24.34
N ASP A 510 29.69 -35.80 23.02
CA ASP A 510 30.73 -35.16 22.21
C ASP A 510 30.34 -33.75 21.71
N GLY A 511 29.14 -33.27 22.08
CA GLY A 511 28.62 -31.96 21.70
C GLY A 511 27.87 -31.92 20.37
N THR A 512 27.80 -33.02 19.63
CA THR A 512 27.05 -33.10 18.36
C THR A 512 25.54 -33.20 18.58
N TRP A 513 24.76 -32.73 17.60
CA TRP A 513 23.30 -32.86 17.60
C TRP A 513 22.87 -34.00 16.68
N SER A 514 21.89 -34.78 17.11
CA SER A 514 21.30 -35.88 16.34
C SER A 514 19.79 -35.92 16.54
N ASP A 515 19.03 -36.44 15.57
CA ASP A 515 17.58 -36.56 15.67
C ASP A 515 17.15 -37.40 16.89
N ALA A 516 16.10 -36.95 17.57
CA ALA A 516 15.41 -37.65 18.63
C ALA A 516 14.01 -38.05 18.13
N THR A 517 13.97 -39.11 17.33
CA THR A 517 12.79 -39.59 16.61
C THR A 517 11.51 -39.65 17.45
N ALA A 518 10.39 -39.13 16.93
CA ALA A 518 9.08 -39.06 17.60
C ALA A 518 8.41 -40.41 17.92
N GLY A 519 8.85 -41.50 17.29
CA GLY A 519 8.28 -42.84 17.39
C GLY A 519 6.89 -43.04 16.79
N ASN A 520 6.05 -41.99 16.77
CA ASN A 520 4.67 -41.95 16.25
C ASN A 520 4.48 -40.99 15.05
N GLY A 521 5.59 -40.65 14.36
CA GLY A 521 5.60 -39.71 13.23
C GLY A 521 5.56 -38.24 13.65
N SER A 522 6.25 -37.41 12.88
CA SER A 522 6.53 -35.99 13.20
C SER A 522 5.50 -34.99 12.65
N LEU A 523 4.51 -35.42 11.88
CA LEU A 523 3.51 -34.54 11.25
C LEU A 523 2.21 -34.47 12.06
N ARG A 524 1.64 -33.27 12.23
CA ARG A 524 0.29 -33.09 12.79
C ARG A 524 -0.57 -32.14 11.93
N PRO A 525 -1.84 -32.48 11.61
CA PRO A 525 -2.47 -33.80 11.82
C PRO A 525 -1.66 -34.95 11.21
N ALA A 526 -1.78 -36.15 11.79
CA ALA A 526 -0.99 -37.29 11.33
C ALA A 526 -1.47 -37.72 9.93
N ASP A 527 -0.69 -38.56 9.26
CA ASP A 527 -1.08 -39.07 7.94
C ASP A 527 -2.36 -39.90 8.05
N GLY A 528 -3.39 -39.53 7.27
CA GLY A 528 -4.74 -40.08 7.35
C GLY A 528 -5.74 -39.27 8.19
N ASP A 529 -5.28 -38.31 8.99
CA ASP A 529 -6.15 -37.48 9.86
C ASP A 529 -6.65 -36.18 9.20
N GLY A 530 -6.35 -35.99 7.91
CA GLY A 530 -6.70 -34.78 7.15
C GLY A 530 -5.73 -33.61 7.35
N TYR A 531 -6.27 -32.39 7.25
CA TYR A 531 -5.53 -31.13 7.29
C TYR A 531 -6.14 -30.16 8.30
N VAL A 532 -5.40 -29.11 8.65
CA VAL A 532 -5.92 -27.96 9.41
C VAL A 532 -5.80 -26.70 8.59
N GLY A 533 -6.75 -25.78 8.78
CA GLY A 533 -6.68 -24.42 8.24
C GLY A 533 -5.69 -23.54 8.99
N ASP A 534 -5.59 -22.29 8.54
CA ASP A 534 -4.78 -21.26 9.14
C ASP A 534 -5.20 -20.95 10.59
N GLY A 535 -4.23 -20.54 11.42
CA GLY A 535 -4.46 -20.19 12.82
C GLY A 535 -4.81 -21.36 13.76
N LYS A 536 -4.76 -22.61 13.30
CA LYS A 536 -5.14 -23.78 14.12
C LYS A 536 -3.95 -24.33 14.92
N LYS A 537 -4.10 -24.39 16.25
CA LYS A 537 -3.16 -25.03 17.18
C LYS A 537 -3.25 -26.54 17.08
N VAL A 538 -2.12 -27.22 16.89
CA VAL A 538 -2.00 -28.68 16.93
C VAL A 538 -0.96 -29.10 17.97
N THR A 539 -1.14 -30.31 18.52
CA THR A 539 -0.26 -30.86 19.56
C THR A 539 0.24 -32.26 19.21
N ILE A 540 1.41 -32.61 19.75
CA ILE A 540 1.99 -33.96 19.64
C ILE A 540 2.57 -34.38 20.99
N ILE A 541 2.25 -35.59 21.44
CA ILE A 541 2.96 -36.25 22.54
C ILE A 541 4.16 -36.98 21.94
N TRP A 542 5.37 -36.62 22.37
CA TRP A 542 6.61 -37.20 21.88
C TRP A 542 6.91 -38.56 22.52
N SER A 543 7.63 -39.43 21.81
CA SER A 543 8.13 -40.68 22.37
C SER A 543 9.06 -40.44 23.55
N THR A 544 9.26 -41.48 24.36
CA THR A 544 10.02 -41.40 25.61
C THR A 544 11.45 -40.93 25.35
N LEU A 545 11.78 -39.78 25.91
CA LEU A 545 13.09 -39.15 25.89
C LEU A 545 13.92 -39.60 27.10
N SER A 546 15.24 -39.54 26.95
CA SER A 546 16.18 -39.89 28.00
C SER A 546 16.35 -38.75 28.99
N GLU A 547 16.52 -39.10 30.26
CA GLU A 547 16.90 -38.16 31.32
C GLU A 547 18.31 -37.60 31.10
N ASP A 548 18.58 -36.43 31.65
CA ASP A 548 19.89 -35.75 31.63
C ASP A 548 20.47 -35.44 30.23
N VAL A 549 19.61 -35.40 29.21
CA VAL A 549 19.98 -35.04 27.84
C VAL A 549 19.43 -33.65 27.48
N LEU A 550 20.25 -32.80 26.87
CA LEU A 550 19.82 -31.53 26.30
C LEU A 550 19.18 -31.75 24.93
N TYR A 551 17.98 -31.24 24.77
CA TYR A 551 17.19 -31.28 23.55
C TYR A 551 16.97 -29.88 22.98
N ARG A 552 16.70 -29.81 21.67
CA ARG A 552 16.22 -28.60 21.00
C ARG A 552 15.07 -28.94 20.06
N TYR A 553 14.03 -28.11 20.07
CA TYR A 553 12.78 -28.31 19.32
C TYR A 553 12.58 -27.21 18.29
N ARG A 554 12.16 -27.62 17.09
CA ARG A 554 11.64 -26.72 16.05
C ARG A 554 10.39 -27.30 15.37
N ALA A 555 9.60 -26.40 14.78
CA ALA A 555 8.47 -26.75 13.94
C ALA A 555 8.34 -25.82 12.74
N TRP A 556 7.68 -26.28 11.68
CA TRP A 556 7.33 -25.48 10.51
C TRP A 556 6.01 -25.94 9.87
N THR A 557 5.30 -25.00 9.25
CA THR A 557 4.04 -25.26 8.54
C THR A 557 4.37 -25.82 7.15
N ARG A 558 3.56 -26.76 6.68
CA ARG A 558 3.56 -27.26 5.31
C ARG A 558 2.20 -27.03 4.69
N SER A 559 2.19 -26.45 3.48
CA SER A 559 1.00 -26.27 2.65
C SER A 559 1.04 -27.32 1.55
N TYR A 560 0.01 -28.15 1.47
CA TYR A 560 -0.02 -29.31 0.57
C TYR A 560 -0.71 -28.99 -0.76
N TYR A 561 -0.31 -29.68 -1.83
CA TYR A 561 -0.89 -29.62 -3.17
C TYR A 561 -0.68 -30.95 -3.91
N ASN A 562 -1.19 -31.08 -5.14
CA ASN A 562 -1.16 -32.32 -5.92
C ASN A 562 -1.71 -33.52 -5.14
N ASP A 563 -2.97 -33.45 -4.71
CA ASP A 563 -3.65 -34.50 -3.93
C ASP A 563 -2.94 -34.88 -2.61
N GLY A 564 -2.06 -34.01 -2.11
CA GLY A 564 -1.28 -34.22 -0.88
C GLY A 564 0.10 -34.85 -1.09
N ASP A 565 0.47 -35.16 -2.34
CA ASP A 565 1.77 -35.76 -2.67
C ASP A 565 2.92 -34.74 -2.68
N SER A 566 2.60 -33.46 -2.81
CA SER A 566 3.57 -32.36 -2.84
C SER A 566 3.26 -31.34 -1.74
N TRP A 567 4.27 -30.61 -1.27
CA TRP A 567 4.08 -29.55 -0.28
C TRP A 567 5.14 -28.47 -0.38
N LEU A 568 4.73 -27.26 -0.02
CA LEU A 568 5.61 -26.14 0.30
C LEU A 568 5.91 -26.16 1.79
N SER A 569 7.11 -25.75 2.19
CA SER A 569 7.48 -25.62 3.61
C SER A 569 7.71 -24.16 3.96
N GLY A 570 7.08 -23.70 5.02
CA GLY A 570 7.37 -22.41 5.62
C GLY A 570 8.69 -22.45 6.40
N SER A 571 9.15 -21.27 6.80
CA SER A 571 10.32 -21.16 7.69
C SER A 571 10.02 -21.80 9.05
N SER A 572 11.07 -22.35 9.68
CA SER A 572 10.96 -22.89 11.04
C SER A 572 11.34 -21.84 12.07
N ASN A 573 10.92 -21.99 13.32
CA ASN A 573 11.44 -21.15 14.41
C ASN A 573 12.97 -21.19 14.49
N ALA A 574 13.63 -22.31 14.16
CA ALA A 574 15.09 -22.38 14.21
C ALA A 574 15.81 -21.38 13.28
N SER A 575 15.19 -21.03 12.15
CA SER A 575 15.72 -20.07 11.17
C SER A 575 15.20 -18.64 11.38
N THR A 576 14.17 -18.44 12.21
CA THR A 576 13.55 -17.13 12.43
C THR A 576 13.72 -16.65 13.86
N THR A 577 13.11 -17.32 14.84
CA THR A 577 13.10 -16.90 16.25
C THR A 577 14.06 -17.69 17.16
N GLY A 578 14.84 -18.62 16.61
CA GLY A 578 15.72 -19.55 17.34
C GLY A 578 15.05 -20.84 17.84
N TRP A 579 15.88 -21.81 18.22
CA TRP A 579 15.48 -23.12 18.76
C TRP A 579 14.85 -23.03 20.16
N CYS A 580 13.97 -23.98 20.50
CA CYS A 580 13.45 -24.14 21.87
C CYS A 580 14.24 -25.24 22.61
N TYR A 581 15.06 -24.89 23.60
CA TYR A 581 15.89 -25.82 24.36
C TYR A 581 15.19 -26.37 25.60
N PHE A 582 15.38 -27.67 25.88
CA PHE A 582 14.81 -28.32 27.05
C PHE A 582 15.56 -29.58 27.52
N GLN A 583 15.29 -30.02 28.75
CA GLN A 583 15.83 -31.23 29.37
C GLN A 583 14.75 -32.02 30.11
N VAL A 584 14.88 -33.34 30.12
CA VAL A 584 14.06 -34.25 30.93
C VAL A 584 14.78 -34.54 32.24
N ASP A 585 14.19 -34.16 33.36
CA ASP A 585 14.72 -34.47 34.71
C ASP A 585 13.55 -34.60 35.70
N PRO A 586 13.09 -35.83 35.99
CA PRO A 586 11.99 -36.07 36.92
C PRO A 586 12.37 -35.87 38.40
N THR A 587 13.65 -35.63 38.71
CA THR A 587 14.14 -35.43 40.09
C THR A 587 14.15 -33.98 40.52
N ARG A 588 13.89 -33.05 39.59
CA ARG A 588 13.78 -31.62 39.85
C ARG A 588 12.36 -31.23 40.26
N PRO A 589 12.18 -30.04 40.86
CA PRO A 589 10.87 -29.54 41.26
C PRO A 589 9.83 -29.63 40.14
N LEU A 590 8.60 -29.94 40.53
CA LEU A 590 7.44 -29.89 39.65
C LEU A 590 7.07 -28.42 39.37
N LYS A 591 6.25 -28.21 38.35
CA LYS A 591 5.77 -26.87 37.99
C LYS A 591 5.00 -26.23 39.17
N PRO A 592 5.38 -25.03 39.66
CA PRO A 592 4.73 -24.41 40.80
C PRO A 592 3.31 -23.94 40.45
N THR A 593 2.49 -23.68 41.47
CA THR A 593 1.20 -23.00 41.28
C THR A 593 1.40 -21.48 41.33
N ILE A 594 0.64 -20.77 40.51
CA ILE A 594 0.67 -19.31 40.40
C ILE A 594 -0.75 -18.81 40.68
N ALA A 595 -0.91 -17.87 41.61
CA ALA A 595 -2.17 -17.19 41.84
C ALA A 595 -1.96 -15.68 41.74
N ILE A 596 -2.78 -14.99 40.95
CA ILE A 596 -2.76 -13.54 40.78
C ILE A 596 -3.79 -12.86 41.70
N ALA A 597 -3.42 -11.73 42.29
CA ALA A 597 -4.29 -10.92 43.15
C ALA A 597 -5.00 -9.80 42.36
N PRO A 598 -6.19 -9.33 42.83
CA PRO A 598 -6.85 -8.16 42.26
C PRO A 598 -5.93 -6.92 42.22
N PRO A 599 -6.10 -6.01 41.24
CA PRO A 599 -7.23 -5.92 40.31
C PRO A 599 -7.18 -6.92 39.14
N TYR A 600 -6.07 -7.57 38.91
CA TYR A 600 -5.86 -8.48 37.78
C TYR A 600 -6.45 -9.89 38.03
N SER A 601 -6.72 -10.61 36.94
CA SER A 601 -7.17 -12.00 36.93
C SER A 601 -6.44 -12.81 35.86
N GLU A 602 -6.34 -14.12 36.07
CA GLU A 602 -5.77 -15.05 35.08
C GLU A 602 -6.67 -15.14 33.83
N CYS A 603 -6.04 -15.14 32.67
CA CYS A 603 -6.68 -15.40 31.39
C CYS A 603 -6.86 -16.90 31.19
N THR A 604 -8.05 -17.28 30.74
CA THR A 604 -8.45 -18.65 30.42
C THR A 604 -8.75 -18.76 28.92
N ALA A 605 -8.93 -19.98 28.43
CA ALA A 605 -9.28 -20.24 27.02
C ALA A 605 -10.52 -19.47 26.52
N ASN A 606 -11.45 -19.08 27.40
CA ASN A 606 -12.71 -18.43 27.03
C ASN A 606 -12.89 -17.02 27.63
N ALA A 607 -11.94 -16.51 28.43
CA ALA A 607 -12.08 -15.23 29.11
C ALA A 607 -10.72 -14.65 29.50
N CYS A 608 -10.49 -13.37 29.20
CA CYS A 608 -9.26 -12.65 29.53
C CYS A 608 -9.61 -11.18 29.77
N ALA A 609 -10.08 -10.85 30.98
CA ALA A 609 -10.53 -9.51 31.34
C ALA A 609 -9.33 -8.59 31.57
N ALA A 610 -9.35 -7.42 30.93
CA ALA A 610 -8.37 -6.36 31.16
C ALA A 610 -8.66 -5.65 32.49
N ALA A 611 -7.63 -5.40 33.29
CA ALA A 611 -7.74 -4.64 34.53
C ALA A 611 -6.46 -3.85 34.82
N GLY A 612 -6.50 -2.98 35.83
CA GLY A 612 -5.38 -2.13 36.21
C GLY A 612 -4.98 -1.16 35.10
N GLY A 613 -3.69 -1.02 34.87
CA GLY A 613 -3.11 -0.23 33.78
C GLY A 613 -1.58 -0.22 33.86
N PRO A 614 -0.89 0.40 32.89
CA PRO A 614 0.55 0.63 32.98
C PRO A 614 0.92 1.35 34.29
N GLY A 615 1.99 0.91 34.93
CA GLY A 615 2.43 1.46 36.23
C GLY A 615 1.69 0.92 37.45
N ILE A 616 0.62 0.13 37.29
CA ILE A 616 -0.09 -0.52 38.41
C ILE A 616 0.49 -1.91 38.66
N ALA A 617 0.92 -2.17 39.89
CA ALA A 617 1.58 -3.42 40.22
C ALA A 617 0.61 -4.63 40.25
N ALA A 618 0.93 -5.67 39.50
CA ALA A 618 0.36 -7.01 39.61
C ALA A 618 1.10 -7.82 40.70
N SER A 619 0.36 -8.47 41.59
CA SER A 619 0.92 -9.29 42.67
C SER A 619 0.57 -10.76 42.49
N PHE A 620 1.56 -11.63 42.65
CA PHE A 620 1.45 -13.07 42.44
C PHE A 620 1.93 -13.85 43.66
N ALA A 621 1.20 -14.91 44.02
CA ALA A 621 1.62 -15.90 45.00
C ALA A 621 2.11 -17.16 44.28
N LEU A 622 3.34 -17.57 44.58
CA LEU A 622 3.97 -18.78 44.06
C LEU A 622 4.02 -19.83 45.18
N THR A 623 3.47 -21.02 44.92
CA THR A 623 3.50 -22.11 45.91
C THR A 623 3.81 -23.47 45.26
N ALA A 624 4.30 -24.41 46.06
CA ALA A 624 4.75 -25.71 45.57
C ALA A 624 3.60 -26.51 44.95
N ALA A 625 3.94 -27.38 43.99
CA ALA A 625 2.99 -28.37 43.48
C ALA A 625 2.59 -29.34 44.60
N ALA A 626 1.44 -29.99 44.45
CA ALA A 626 1.01 -31.00 45.39
C ALA A 626 2.03 -32.16 45.46
N GLY A 627 2.60 -32.39 46.66
CA GLY A 627 3.59 -33.44 46.90
C GLY A 627 5.04 -33.05 46.64
N ASP A 628 5.33 -31.78 46.40
CA ASP A 628 6.67 -31.25 46.15
C ASP A 628 7.18 -30.37 47.31
N GLU A 629 8.50 -30.35 47.55
CA GLU A 629 9.14 -29.55 48.60
C GLU A 629 10.19 -28.59 48.01
N ASN A 630 9.87 -27.30 48.04
CA ASN A 630 10.67 -26.25 47.39
C ASN A 630 11.23 -25.26 48.42
N VAL A 631 12.43 -24.73 48.16
CA VAL A 631 13.13 -23.80 49.07
C VAL A 631 13.24 -22.38 48.54
N ALA A 632 13.03 -22.17 47.25
CA ALA A 632 12.99 -20.86 46.61
C ALA A 632 12.16 -20.89 45.31
N TYR A 633 11.85 -19.69 44.80
CA TYR A 633 11.15 -19.50 43.53
C TYR A 633 11.84 -18.43 42.69
N GLN A 634 11.76 -18.59 41.38
CA GLN A 634 12.14 -17.58 40.39
C GLN A 634 10.95 -17.27 39.50
N TYR A 635 10.91 -16.05 38.98
CA TYR A 635 9.91 -15.64 37.99
C TYR A 635 10.56 -14.83 36.87
N LYS A 636 9.85 -14.69 35.76
CA LYS A 636 10.12 -13.72 34.69
C LYS A 636 8.84 -13.42 33.93
N LEU A 637 8.72 -12.24 33.35
CA LEU A 637 7.68 -11.95 32.35
C LEU A 637 8.09 -12.43 30.96
N SER A 638 7.14 -12.51 30.03
CA SER A 638 7.41 -12.70 28.60
C SER A 638 8.32 -11.63 27.99
N THR A 639 8.38 -10.45 28.58
CA THR A 639 9.26 -9.34 28.17
C THR A 639 10.67 -9.43 28.77
N ASP A 640 10.88 -10.31 29.77
CA ASP A 640 12.17 -10.47 30.44
C ASP A 640 13.03 -11.52 29.74
N THR A 641 14.32 -11.24 29.60
CA THR A 641 15.32 -12.19 29.05
C THR A 641 15.96 -13.07 30.12
N ALA A 642 15.90 -12.67 31.39
CA ALA A 642 16.53 -13.37 32.51
C ALA A 642 15.54 -13.66 33.63
N TRP A 643 15.77 -14.75 34.36
CA TRP A 643 15.03 -15.05 35.58
C TRP A 643 15.41 -14.11 36.72
N SER A 644 14.45 -13.85 37.61
CA SER A 644 14.71 -13.16 38.86
C SER A 644 15.77 -13.88 39.71
N SER A 645 16.40 -13.13 40.62
CA SER A 645 17.16 -13.77 41.71
C SER A 645 16.22 -14.69 42.53
N PRO A 646 16.70 -15.83 43.05
CA PRO A 646 15.86 -16.75 43.81
C PRO A 646 15.27 -16.09 45.05
N ILE A 647 13.94 -16.19 45.19
CA ILE A 647 13.20 -15.70 46.34
C ILE A 647 13.07 -16.85 47.34
N SER A 648 13.85 -16.81 48.43
CA SER A 648 13.88 -17.87 49.42
C SER A 648 12.57 -18.02 50.19
N GLY A 649 12.09 -19.26 50.32
CA GLY A 649 10.89 -19.60 51.06
C GLY A 649 10.19 -20.83 50.49
N SER A 650 9.34 -21.47 51.30
CA SER A 650 8.43 -22.53 50.82
C SER A 650 7.30 -22.00 49.94
N SER A 651 7.08 -20.68 49.96
CA SER A 651 6.25 -19.91 49.04
C SER A 651 6.89 -18.54 48.81
N ALA A 652 6.51 -17.86 47.73
CA ALA A 652 6.98 -16.51 47.41
C ALA A 652 5.82 -15.60 47.02
N THR A 653 5.98 -14.30 47.28
CA THR A 653 5.11 -13.25 46.73
C THR A 653 5.94 -12.39 45.79
N VAL A 654 5.46 -12.24 44.57
CA VAL A 654 6.10 -11.51 43.49
C VAL A 654 5.25 -10.30 43.15
N SER A 655 5.89 -9.16 42.89
CA SER A 655 5.22 -7.97 42.37
C SER A 655 5.88 -7.54 41.08
N VAL A 656 5.07 -7.35 40.05
CA VAL A 656 5.48 -6.93 38.72
C VAL A 656 4.70 -5.68 38.37
N THR A 657 5.34 -4.68 37.79
CA THR A 657 4.65 -3.47 37.32
C THR A 657 4.74 -3.44 35.80
N PRO A 658 3.67 -3.84 35.08
CA PRO A 658 3.58 -3.69 33.64
C PRO A 658 3.84 -2.24 33.22
N ASP A 659 4.57 -2.05 32.14
CA ASP A 659 4.90 -0.76 31.56
C ASP A 659 4.01 -0.40 30.37
N THR A 660 3.24 -1.36 29.86
CA THR A 660 2.23 -1.20 28.83
C THR A 660 0.96 -1.98 29.17
N GLU A 661 -0.07 -1.73 28.39
CA GLU A 661 -1.26 -2.53 28.25
C GLU A 661 -0.98 -3.84 27.50
N GLY A 662 -2.00 -4.70 27.45
CA GLY A 662 -1.98 -5.93 26.67
C GLY A 662 -1.82 -7.18 27.52
N THR A 663 -1.62 -8.32 26.84
CA THR A 663 -1.52 -9.62 27.50
C THR A 663 -0.08 -9.87 27.93
N TYR A 664 0.13 -9.97 29.24
CA TYR A 664 1.40 -10.35 29.82
C TYR A 664 1.36 -11.82 30.23
N ARG A 665 2.48 -12.49 30.05
CA ARG A 665 2.69 -13.85 30.55
C ARG A 665 3.70 -13.83 31.69
N LEU A 666 3.32 -14.36 32.85
CA LEU A 666 4.25 -14.62 33.94
C LEU A 666 4.69 -16.08 33.91
N TYR A 667 6.00 -16.30 33.85
CA TYR A 667 6.62 -17.60 34.05
C TYR A 667 7.13 -17.72 35.49
N ALA A 668 6.95 -18.89 36.10
CA ALA A 668 7.51 -19.20 37.41
C ALA A 668 8.11 -20.60 37.46
N ARG A 669 9.21 -20.75 38.18
CA ARG A 669 9.84 -22.05 38.48
C ARG A 669 10.30 -22.12 39.93
N ALA A 670 10.28 -23.32 40.51
CA ALA A 670 10.73 -23.57 41.86
C ALA A 670 12.16 -24.12 41.89
N GLU A 671 12.83 -23.96 43.03
CA GLU A 671 14.16 -24.53 43.30
C GLU A 671 14.10 -25.53 44.45
N ASP A 672 14.85 -26.63 44.29
CA ASP A 672 15.05 -27.62 45.34
C ASP A 672 16.16 -27.22 46.32
N SER A 673 16.36 -28.01 47.37
CA SER A 673 17.42 -27.80 48.37
C SER A 673 18.86 -27.83 47.84
N LEU A 674 19.08 -28.28 46.60
CA LEU A 674 20.37 -28.27 45.91
C LEU A 674 20.53 -27.01 45.02
N GLY A 675 19.54 -26.11 45.00
CA GLY A 675 19.51 -24.91 44.17
C GLY A 675 19.26 -25.22 42.69
N ARG A 676 18.67 -26.37 42.36
CA ARG A 676 18.36 -26.74 40.97
C ARG A 676 16.96 -26.23 40.61
N PRO A 677 16.81 -25.40 39.56
CA PRO A 677 15.49 -24.98 39.09
C PRO A 677 14.77 -26.15 38.42
N GLY A 678 13.46 -26.26 38.64
CA GLY A 678 12.61 -27.30 38.09
C GLY A 678 11.71 -26.86 36.93
N ALA A 679 10.64 -27.63 36.71
CA ALA A 679 9.69 -27.37 35.63
C ALA A 679 8.99 -26.02 35.81
N GLN A 680 8.67 -25.37 34.69
CA GLN A 680 8.05 -24.06 34.68
C GLN A 680 6.53 -24.17 34.63
N ASN A 681 5.83 -23.25 35.30
CA ASN A 681 4.42 -22.96 35.04
C ASN A 681 4.29 -21.53 34.50
N LEU A 682 3.15 -21.26 33.86
CA LEU A 682 2.83 -19.93 33.35
C LEU A 682 1.35 -19.60 33.57
N ILE A 683 1.05 -18.31 33.65
CA ILE A 683 -0.30 -17.77 33.50
C ILE A 683 -0.24 -16.52 32.62
N ASP A 684 -1.32 -16.26 31.91
CA ASP A 684 -1.54 -15.01 31.18
C ASP A 684 -2.45 -14.09 31.99
N PHE A 685 -2.24 -12.78 31.91
CA PHE A 685 -3.14 -11.78 32.47
C PHE A 685 -3.16 -10.56 31.53
N LYS A 686 -4.29 -9.84 31.48
CA LYS A 686 -4.45 -8.70 30.58
C LYS A 686 -4.44 -7.38 31.36
N VAL A 687 -3.59 -6.47 30.92
CA VAL A 687 -3.47 -5.10 31.44
C VAL A 687 -4.32 -4.19 30.56
N SER A 688 -5.15 -3.33 31.17
CA SER A 688 -5.93 -2.31 30.45
C SER A 688 -5.07 -1.14 29.97
N ASP A 689 -5.61 -0.28 29.10
CA ASP A 689 -4.93 0.84 28.42
C ASP A 689 -4.55 2.04 29.32
N GLY A 690 -4.51 1.85 30.64
CA GLY A 690 -4.27 2.93 31.60
C GLY A 690 -5.44 3.92 31.69
N GLU A 691 -5.29 4.95 32.52
CA GLU A 691 -6.24 6.07 32.52
C GLU A 691 -5.96 6.96 31.30
N ALA A 692 -7.04 7.31 30.59
CA ALA A 692 -7.06 8.23 29.46
C ALA A 692 -6.46 9.61 29.81
N PRO A 693 -6.06 10.43 28.81
CA PRO A 693 -5.68 11.82 29.06
C PRO A 693 -6.79 12.57 29.80
N GLN A 694 -6.39 13.58 30.58
CA GLN A 694 -7.32 14.58 31.12
C GLN A 694 -7.81 15.51 30.01
N ALA A 695 -6.96 15.81 29.05
CA ALA A 695 -7.30 16.62 27.89
C ALA A 695 -6.46 16.24 26.67
N GLU A 696 -7.05 16.34 25.49
CA GLU A 696 -6.46 16.02 24.18
C GLU A 696 -6.96 17.02 23.12
N TRP A 697 -6.04 17.59 22.34
CA TRP A 697 -6.34 18.57 21.31
C TRP A 697 -5.62 18.21 20.00
N HIS A 698 -6.42 17.92 18.98
CA HIS A 698 -5.96 17.54 17.63
C HIS A 698 -5.77 18.73 16.69
N PHE A 699 -6.31 19.90 17.03
CA PHE A 699 -6.25 21.08 16.16
C PHE A 699 -6.73 20.84 14.72
N ASP A 700 -7.71 19.96 14.52
CA ASP A 700 -8.35 19.62 13.24
C ASP A 700 -9.67 20.36 12.97
N GLU A 701 -10.17 21.16 13.92
CA GLU A 701 -11.40 21.92 13.72
C GLU A 701 -11.23 23.02 12.65
N ALA A 702 -12.23 23.18 11.78
CA ALA A 702 -12.17 24.16 10.69
C ALA A 702 -11.95 25.62 11.15
N SER A 703 -12.40 25.99 12.36
CA SER A 703 -12.18 27.32 12.94
C SER A 703 -12.49 27.37 14.44
N GLY A 704 -12.09 28.45 15.11
CA GLY A 704 -12.46 28.70 16.50
C GLY A 704 -11.49 28.10 17.51
N SER A 705 -11.98 27.84 18.72
CA SER A 705 -11.22 27.18 19.78
C SER A 705 -10.84 25.75 19.39
N ALA A 706 -9.77 25.22 19.98
CA ALA A 706 -9.47 23.79 19.90
C ALA A 706 -10.21 23.06 21.03
N LEU A 707 -11.03 22.09 20.66
CA LEU A 707 -11.90 21.33 21.54
C LEU A 707 -11.12 20.18 22.17
N ASP A 708 -11.51 19.85 23.41
CA ASP A 708 -10.92 18.75 24.15
C ASP A 708 -11.62 17.43 23.78
N SER A 709 -10.93 16.55 23.06
CA SER A 709 -11.46 15.26 22.62
C SER A 709 -11.34 14.15 23.68
N ALA A 710 -10.71 14.42 24.83
CA ALA A 710 -10.59 13.43 25.91
C ALA A 710 -11.91 13.13 26.62
N THR A 711 -12.92 13.99 26.43
CA THR A 711 -14.27 13.83 26.98
C THR A 711 -15.34 14.13 25.93
N THR A 712 -16.54 13.61 26.15
CA THR A 712 -17.75 13.93 25.35
C THR A 712 -18.78 14.71 26.17
N VAL A 713 -18.38 15.17 27.35
CA VAL A 713 -19.23 15.91 28.28
C VAL A 713 -18.77 17.37 28.28
N ASP A 714 -19.54 18.25 27.64
CA ASP A 714 -19.22 19.68 27.45
C ASP A 714 -18.78 20.41 28.74
N ALA A 715 -19.29 20.00 29.90
CA ALA A 715 -18.99 20.63 31.18
C ALA A 715 -17.61 20.26 31.75
N ASP A 716 -17.00 19.18 31.24
CA ASP A 716 -15.71 18.66 31.63
C ASP A 716 -14.63 18.95 30.56
N GLU A 717 -14.99 19.60 29.43
CA GLU A 717 -14.06 19.94 28.35
C GLU A 717 -13.10 21.05 28.76
N ASP A 718 -11.79 20.80 28.64
CA ASP A 718 -10.75 21.80 28.79
C ASP A 718 -10.45 22.49 27.44
N THR A 719 -11.44 23.18 26.87
CA THR A 719 -11.30 23.86 25.57
C THR A 719 -10.15 24.90 25.56
N LEU A 720 -9.33 24.89 24.52
CA LEU A 720 -8.26 25.87 24.28
C LEU A 720 -8.76 27.05 23.44
N ALA A 721 -8.80 28.24 24.05
CA ALA A 721 -9.05 29.49 23.35
C ALA A 721 -7.76 29.96 22.62
N LEU A 722 -7.85 30.12 21.30
CA LEU A 722 -6.79 30.68 20.48
C LEU A 722 -6.75 32.22 20.63
N SER A 723 -5.54 32.78 20.63
CA SER A 723 -5.35 34.24 20.63
C SER A 723 -5.92 34.87 19.36
N ALA A 724 -6.59 36.01 19.51
CA ALA A 724 -7.22 36.72 18.38
C ALA A 724 -6.25 37.22 17.29
N SER A 725 -4.94 37.26 17.59
CA SER A 725 -3.88 37.59 16.62
C SER A 725 -2.71 36.64 16.80
N GLY A 726 -2.06 36.27 15.71
CA GLY A 726 -0.83 35.46 15.73
C GLY A 726 -1.04 33.95 15.90
N ALA A 727 -2.29 33.48 16.03
CA ALA A 727 -2.64 32.07 16.00
C ALA A 727 -3.62 31.78 14.85
N SER A 728 -3.36 30.72 14.09
CA SER A 728 -4.21 30.24 12.99
C SER A 728 -4.07 28.72 12.85
N ARG A 729 -4.80 28.13 11.89
CA ARG A 729 -4.62 26.73 11.48
C ARG A 729 -3.94 26.66 10.13
N ASP A 730 -3.12 25.63 9.93
CA ASP A 730 -2.54 25.29 8.62
C ASP A 730 -2.81 23.81 8.27
N GLY A 731 -2.77 23.47 6.98
CA GLY A 731 -2.98 22.10 6.50
C GLY A 731 -1.71 21.26 6.52
N ARG A 732 -0.95 21.32 7.62
CA ARG A 732 0.28 20.53 7.82
C ARG A 732 0.16 19.65 9.06
N GLY A 733 -1.08 19.23 9.37
CA GLY A 733 -1.39 18.38 10.53
C GLY A 733 -0.51 17.14 10.55
N ARG A 734 -0.07 16.72 11.73
CA ARG A 734 0.85 15.61 11.89
C ARG A 734 0.21 14.30 11.49
N ARG A 735 -1.11 14.14 11.56
CA ARG A 735 -1.74 12.89 11.11
C ARG A 735 -1.75 12.78 9.58
N GLY A 736 -1.58 13.88 8.86
CA GLY A 736 -1.72 13.97 7.42
C GLY A 736 -3.15 13.66 7.00
N THR A 737 -3.32 13.10 5.80
CA THR A 737 -4.61 12.62 5.33
C THR A 737 -5.05 11.41 6.17
N ASP A 738 -6.25 11.48 6.76
CA ASP A 738 -6.84 10.36 7.48
C ASP A 738 -7.24 9.24 6.50
N PRO A 739 -6.64 8.03 6.57
CA PRO A 739 -6.93 6.95 5.63
C PRO A 739 -8.37 6.44 5.72
N ASP A 740 -9.08 6.67 6.83
CA ASP A 740 -10.47 6.21 7.00
C ASP A 740 -11.48 7.18 6.35
N THR A 741 -11.13 8.46 6.21
CA THR A 741 -12.07 9.52 5.81
C THR A 741 -11.62 10.37 4.62
N GLY A 742 -10.34 10.32 4.26
CA GLY A 742 -9.71 11.20 3.27
C GLY A 742 -9.59 12.66 3.72
N ALA A 743 -9.86 12.94 5.00
CA ALA A 743 -9.81 14.30 5.52
C ALA A 743 -8.37 14.72 5.81
N GLU A 744 -8.00 15.92 5.37
CA GLU A 744 -6.71 16.53 5.69
C GLU A 744 -6.70 17.04 7.13
N ASP A 745 -5.67 16.66 7.88
CA ASP A 745 -5.43 17.12 9.24
C ASP A 745 -4.90 18.57 9.26
N THR A 746 -5.23 19.32 10.31
CA THR A 746 -4.72 20.68 10.48
C THR A 746 -3.94 20.84 11.78
N SER A 747 -3.05 21.83 11.86
CA SER A 747 -2.26 22.09 13.05
C SER A 747 -2.40 23.54 13.56
N LEU A 748 -2.04 23.80 14.81
CA LEU A 748 -1.99 25.15 15.37
C LEU A 748 -0.70 25.87 14.92
N LEU A 749 -0.83 26.87 14.04
CA LEU A 749 0.26 27.74 13.61
C LEU A 749 0.36 28.99 14.49
N LEU A 750 1.56 29.24 15.04
CA LEU A 750 1.87 30.39 15.89
C LEU A 750 2.98 31.25 15.28
N ASP A 751 2.81 32.57 15.36
CA ASP A 751 3.62 33.57 14.64
C ASP A 751 4.95 33.98 15.31
N GLY A 752 5.32 33.36 16.43
CA GLY A 752 6.52 33.73 17.18
C GLY A 752 6.46 35.09 17.89
N SER A 753 5.29 35.71 18.00
CA SER A 753 5.14 37.06 18.55
C SER A 753 3.98 37.22 19.53
N SER A 754 2.76 36.93 19.08
CA SER A 754 1.52 37.19 19.82
C SER A 754 0.60 35.97 19.89
N GLY A 755 0.86 34.97 19.05
CA GLY A 755 0.14 33.71 19.00
C GLY A 755 0.27 32.88 20.28
N TYR A 756 -0.86 32.33 20.74
CA TYR A 756 -0.92 31.28 21.75
C TYR A 756 -2.30 30.59 21.74
N ALA A 757 -2.40 29.45 22.41
CA ALA A 757 -3.67 28.86 22.82
C ALA A 757 -3.67 28.63 24.35
N ALA A 758 -4.83 28.80 25.00
CA ALA A 758 -4.95 28.67 26.45
C ALA A 758 -6.31 28.15 26.90
N THR A 759 -6.32 27.29 27.91
CA THR A 759 -7.58 26.85 28.56
C THR A 759 -8.11 27.95 29.45
N ASP A 760 -9.32 27.83 30.01
CA ASP A 760 -9.88 28.79 30.97
C ASP A 760 -9.37 28.60 32.41
N GLY A 761 -8.86 27.41 32.72
CA GLY A 761 -8.37 27.02 34.05
C GLY A 761 -7.26 25.96 34.01
N PRO A 762 -6.84 25.46 35.18
CA PRO A 762 -5.82 24.42 35.25
C PRO A 762 -6.37 23.07 34.75
N VAL A 763 -5.59 22.38 33.92
CA VAL A 763 -5.90 21.01 33.44
C VAL A 763 -5.26 19.98 34.39
N LEU A 764 -4.14 20.33 35.02
CA LEU A 764 -3.34 19.43 35.85
C LEU A 764 -3.20 19.95 37.29
N ASP A 765 -3.26 19.05 38.28
CA ASP A 765 -2.65 19.25 39.59
C ASP A 765 -1.14 19.00 39.49
N THR A 766 -0.40 20.09 39.29
CA THR A 766 1.05 20.09 39.11
C THR A 766 1.85 19.77 40.38
N SER A 767 1.18 19.51 41.52
CA SER A 767 1.81 18.95 42.71
C SER A 767 1.96 17.42 42.66
N GLY A 768 1.13 16.75 41.86
CA GLY A 768 1.14 15.31 41.64
C GLY A 768 2.06 14.85 40.50
N SER A 769 1.93 13.58 40.11
CA SER A 769 2.53 13.07 38.87
C SER A 769 1.67 13.47 37.67
N TYR A 770 2.31 13.87 36.58
CA TYR A 770 1.62 14.25 35.34
C TYR A 770 2.53 14.08 34.13
N THR A 771 1.93 13.99 32.95
CA THR A 771 2.62 13.99 31.66
C THR A 771 1.97 15.01 30.75
N VAL A 772 2.76 15.67 29.91
CA VAL A 772 2.26 16.42 28.75
C VAL A 772 3.04 16.01 27.50
N SER A 773 2.37 15.99 26.34
CA SER A 773 3.03 15.78 25.05
C SER A 773 2.43 16.66 23.96
N ALA A 774 3.20 16.85 22.89
CA ALA A 774 2.74 17.40 21.63
C ALA A 774 3.75 17.09 20.52
N TRP A 775 3.27 17.10 19.28
CA TRP A 775 4.12 17.29 18.11
C TRP A 775 4.38 18.78 17.90
N VAL A 776 5.59 19.12 17.48
CA VAL A 776 5.98 20.50 17.19
C VAL A 776 6.88 20.59 15.96
N ARG A 777 6.67 21.61 15.13
CA ARG A 777 7.51 21.97 13.99
C ARG A 777 7.89 23.45 14.12
N LEU A 778 9.16 23.72 14.48
CA LEU A 778 9.64 25.11 14.63
C LEU A 778 10.01 25.71 13.27
N ASP A 779 9.52 26.91 12.97
CA ASP A 779 9.90 27.67 11.78
C ASP A 779 11.14 28.55 12.04
N ASP A 780 11.28 29.08 13.26
CA ASP A 780 12.46 29.81 13.74
C ASP A 780 13.16 29.03 14.86
N ILE A 781 14.45 28.76 14.70
CA ILE A 781 15.30 28.12 15.72
C ILE A 781 16.38 29.06 16.26
N THR A 782 16.31 30.34 15.91
CA THR A 782 17.28 31.36 16.35
C THR A 782 16.89 32.00 17.68
N LYS A 783 15.66 31.75 18.16
CA LYS A 783 15.09 32.31 19.39
C LYS A 783 14.69 31.22 20.38
N PRO A 784 14.54 31.55 21.68
CA PRO A 784 13.93 30.65 22.65
C PRO A 784 12.41 30.58 22.49
N HIS A 785 11.85 29.37 22.56
CA HIS A 785 10.41 29.11 22.42
C HIS A 785 9.91 28.22 23.57
N VAL A 786 8.69 28.46 24.05
CA VAL A 786 7.98 27.57 24.98
C VAL A 786 6.83 26.91 24.24
N LEU A 787 6.81 25.57 24.26
CA LEU A 787 5.76 24.76 23.66
C LEU A 787 4.56 24.62 24.60
N LEU A 788 4.78 24.12 25.81
CA LEU A 788 3.73 23.78 26.78
C LEU A 788 4.11 24.28 28.18
N SER A 789 3.14 24.87 28.89
CA SER A 789 3.24 25.23 30.30
C SER A 789 1.87 25.30 30.98
N GLN A 790 1.80 25.36 32.32
CA GLN A 790 0.61 25.81 33.05
C GLN A 790 0.94 27.10 33.81
N SER A 791 0.00 28.01 33.99
CA SER A 791 0.30 29.31 34.59
C SER A 791 0.13 29.28 36.11
N GLY A 792 1.08 29.86 36.83
CA GLY A 792 0.91 30.31 38.22
C GLY A 792 0.56 31.80 38.29
N SER A 793 0.95 32.45 39.37
CA SER A 793 0.80 33.91 39.56
C SER A 793 2.01 34.69 39.07
N LEU A 794 3.22 34.15 39.26
CA LEU A 794 4.50 34.73 38.84
C LEU A 794 5.25 33.81 37.89
N HIS A 795 5.17 32.50 38.09
CA HIS A 795 5.91 31.50 37.31
C HIS A 795 5.00 30.36 36.86
N SER A 796 5.32 29.75 35.72
CA SER A 796 4.82 28.40 35.40
C SER A 796 5.55 27.34 36.24
N PRO A 797 4.88 26.27 36.72
CA PRO A 797 5.50 25.19 37.48
C PRO A 797 6.40 24.33 36.60
N PHE A 798 6.12 24.24 35.30
CA PHE A 798 6.94 23.58 34.30
C PHE A 798 6.96 24.35 32.97
N TYR A 799 8.00 24.10 32.17
CA TYR A 799 8.15 24.60 30.80
C TYR A 799 8.74 23.49 29.93
N VAL A 800 8.09 23.15 28.82
CA VAL A 800 8.70 22.41 27.71
C VAL A 800 9.17 23.45 26.69
N LEU A 801 10.48 23.51 26.43
CA LEU A 801 11.07 24.67 25.76
C LEU A 801 12.24 24.33 24.83
N TYR A 802 12.45 25.17 23.82
CA TYR A 802 13.62 25.15 22.95
C TYR A 802 14.63 26.22 23.37
N ASN A 803 15.91 25.84 23.39
CA ASN A 803 17.02 26.75 23.68
C ASN A 803 17.94 26.91 22.46
N PRO A 804 18.01 28.11 21.84
CA PRO A 804 18.80 28.36 20.64
C PRO A 804 20.31 28.38 20.90
N THR A 805 20.75 28.67 22.14
CA THR A 805 22.18 28.68 22.48
C THR A 805 22.77 27.28 22.43
N SER A 806 21.99 26.28 22.86
CA SER A 806 22.40 24.88 22.82
C SER A 806 21.89 24.12 21.59
N GLY A 807 20.96 24.70 20.83
CA GLY A 807 20.30 24.06 19.68
C GLY A 807 19.46 22.85 20.09
N ARG A 808 18.82 22.89 21.27
CA ARG A 808 18.25 21.70 21.93
C ARG A 808 16.90 21.97 22.58
N TRP A 809 16.06 20.94 22.58
CA TRP A 809 14.88 20.84 23.43
C TRP A 809 15.27 20.61 24.89
N GLY A 810 14.49 21.18 25.79
CA GLY A 810 14.71 21.10 27.23
C GLY A 810 13.42 21.23 28.02
N MET A 811 13.57 21.01 29.32
CA MET A 811 12.51 21.14 30.30
C MET A 811 13.02 21.94 31.51
N ALA A 812 12.12 22.68 32.14
CA ALA A 812 12.38 23.36 33.39
C ALA A 812 11.24 23.15 34.36
N THR A 813 11.56 22.97 35.65
CA THR A 813 10.60 23.04 36.76
C THR A 813 11.04 24.14 37.72
N VAL A 814 10.09 24.79 38.39
CA VAL A 814 10.38 25.90 39.32
C VAL A 814 9.96 25.49 40.73
N SER A 815 10.79 25.80 41.73
CA SER A 815 10.59 25.33 43.11
C SER A 815 9.34 25.87 43.82
N SER A 816 8.84 27.04 43.41
CA SER A 816 7.68 27.72 43.99
C SER A 816 7.18 28.85 43.09
N ASP A 817 6.00 29.39 43.37
CA ASP A 817 5.40 30.54 42.68
C ASP A 817 5.68 31.86 43.43
N ASP A 818 6.97 32.19 43.59
CA ASP A 818 7.40 33.42 44.26
C ASP A 818 8.74 33.94 43.73
N ALA A 819 9.05 35.21 44.00
CA ALA A 819 10.24 35.88 43.47
C ALA A 819 11.60 35.29 43.95
N SER A 820 11.60 34.40 44.96
CA SER A 820 12.79 33.69 45.44
C SER A 820 12.95 32.29 44.84
N ALA A 821 12.06 31.91 43.92
CA ALA A 821 12.05 30.59 43.33
C ALA A 821 13.32 30.29 42.53
N THR A 822 13.70 29.02 42.54
CA THR A 822 14.84 28.51 41.79
C THR A 822 14.35 27.56 40.71
N ALA A 823 14.82 27.78 39.47
CA ALA A 823 14.49 26.93 38.34
C ALA A 823 15.51 25.80 38.20
N SER A 824 15.01 24.57 38.05
CA SER A 824 15.78 23.38 37.73
C SER A 824 15.66 23.10 36.24
N TYR A 825 16.69 23.45 35.47
CA TYR A 825 16.74 23.21 34.02
C TYR A 825 17.39 21.88 33.68
N SER A 826 16.86 21.19 32.67
CA SER A 826 17.54 20.10 32.00
C SER A 826 17.37 20.25 30.49
N TYR A 827 18.47 20.25 29.76
CA TYR A 827 18.46 20.27 28.30
C TYR A 827 18.79 18.87 27.81
N MET A 828 17.97 18.31 26.93
CA MET A 828 18.27 17.02 26.31
C MET A 828 19.28 17.21 25.18
N ALA A 829 20.10 16.21 24.87
CA ALA A 829 21.13 16.32 23.83
C ALA A 829 20.60 16.24 22.39
N ALA A 830 19.29 16.07 22.19
CA ALA A 830 18.69 16.00 20.86
C ALA A 830 18.86 17.34 20.14
N ALA A 831 19.70 17.34 19.12
CA ALA A 831 19.75 18.42 18.14
C ALA A 831 18.43 18.44 17.37
N THR A 832 18.02 19.62 16.92
CA THR A 832 16.82 19.82 16.11
C THR A 832 17.17 20.77 14.97
N ALA A 833 16.36 20.76 13.92
CA ALA A 833 16.44 21.69 12.81
C ALA A 833 15.06 22.27 12.57
N ALA A 834 15.02 23.45 11.96
CA ALA A 834 13.76 24.08 11.56
C ALA A 834 12.98 23.19 10.56
N ASN A 835 11.68 23.41 10.50
CA ASN A 835 10.76 22.84 9.52
C ASN A 835 10.61 21.31 9.57
N ARG A 836 10.82 20.68 10.72
CA ARG A 836 10.64 19.23 10.90
C ARG A 836 9.76 18.93 12.10
N TRP A 837 8.84 18.00 11.94
CA TRP A 837 8.00 17.51 13.03
C TRP A 837 8.84 16.71 14.03
N THR A 838 8.73 17.07 15.31
CA THR A 838 9.36 16.36 16.43
C THR A 838 8.32 16.14 17.52
N HIS A 839 8.18 14.91 18.02
CA HIS A 839 7.31 14.61 19.16
C HIS A 839 8.08 14.79 20.47
N LEU A 840 7.45 15.49 21.42
CA LEU A 840 8.02 15.73 22.75
C LEU A 840 7.07 15.25 23.83
N THR A 841 7.58 14.47 24.78
CA THR A 841 6.83 14.06 25.98
C THR A 841 7.58 14.46 27.24
N PHE A 842 6.95 15.26 28.09
CA PHE A 842 7.46 15.62 29.41
C PHE A 842 6.72 14.84 30.49
N VAL A 843 7.46 14.09 31.30
CA VAL A 843 6.92 13.29 32.41
C VAL A 843 7.44 13.81 33.73
N HIS A 844 6.54 14.22 34.63
CA HIS A 844 6.84 14.56 36.02
C HIS A 844 6.35 13.45 36.95
N ASN A 845 7.25 12.88 37.76
CA ASN A 845 6.90 11.83 38.72
C ASN A 845 7.14 12.32 40.15
N ALA A 846 6.05 12.60 40.86
CA ALA A 846 6.11 13.10 42.24
C ALA A 846 6.55 12.03 43.25
N THR A 847 6.33 10.74 42.95
CA THR A 847 6.71 9.62 43.80
C THR A 847 8.22 9.39 43.80
N THR A 848 8.83 9.37 42.62
CA THR A 848 10.28 9.19 42.45
C THR A 848 11.06 10.50 42.52
N LYS A 849 10.37 11.65 42.46
CA LYS A 849 10.94 13.01 42.38
C LYS A 849 11.87 13.18 41.19
N THR A 850 11.41 12.72 40.03
CA THR A 850 12.14 12.83 38.77
C THR A 850 11.29 13.51 37.70
N MET A 851 11.96 14.13 36.73
CA MET A 851 11.36 14.58 35.49
C MET A 851 12.09 13.95 34.30
N ARG A 852 11.35 13.64 33.23
CA ARG A 852 11.88 13.12 31.96
C ARG A 852 11.38 13.97 30.80
N LEU A 853 12.24 14.19 29.83
CA LEU A 853 11.86 14.64 28.49
C LEU A 853 12.20 13.49 27.55
N ILE A 854 11.27 13.12 26.69
CA ILE A 854 11.39 12.06 25.69
C ILE A 854 11.18 12.71 24.31
N VAL A 855 12.07 12.43 23.36
CA VAL A 855 12.03 12.95 21.97
C VAL A 855 11.78 11.78 21.02
N ASN A 856 10.76 11.93 20.16
CA ASN A 856 10.33 10.94 19.17
C ASN A 856 10.11 9.54 19.76
N GLY A 857 9.76 9.46 21.04
CA GLY A 857 9.51 8.19 21.74
C GLY A 857 10.75 7.34 22.03
N ARG A 858 11.97 7.82 21.72
CA ARG A 858 13.19 6.99 21.73
C ARG A 858 14.27 7.50 22.68
N TRP A 859 14.56 8.81 22.65
CA TRP A 859 15.64 9.39 23.43
C TRP A 859 15.09 10.09 24.66
N TYR A 860 15.72 9.91 25.81
CA TYR A 860 15.30 10.61 27.02
C TYR A 860 16.46 11.09 27.90
N ILE A 861 16.18 12.12 28.70
CA ILE A 861 17.00 12.51 29.85
C ILE A 861 16.13 12.49 31.10
N GLU A 862 16.62 11.89 32.18
CA GLU A 862 15.98 11.95 33.50
C GLU A 862 16.79 12.85 34.43
N LYS A 863 16.10 13.67 35.23
CA LYS A 863 16.73 14.51 36.25
C LYS A 863 15.93 14.53 37.54
N ALA A 864 16.64 14.50 38.68
CA ALA A 864 16.02 14.68 39.99
C ALA A 864 15.53 16.12 40.18
N ILE A 865 14.41 16.27 40.87
CA ILE A 865 13.78 17.55 41.18
C ILE A 865 13.48 17.68 42.68
N ALA A 866 13.36 18.91 43.17
CA ALA A 866 13.10 19.16 44.60
C ALA A 866 11.65 18.83 45.01
N GLY A 867 10.69 18.93 44.07
CA GLY A 867 9.26 18.70 44.23
C GLY A 867 8.43 19.59 43.30
N GLY A 868 7.11 19.38 43.25
CA GLY A 868 6.14 20.21 42.53
C GLY A 868 5.25 21.02 43.48
N TRP A 869 4.52 22.00 42.93
CA TRP A 869 3.51 22.78 43.63
C TRP A 869 2.26 22.89 42.77
N SER A 870 1.10 23.05 43.40
CA SER A 870 -0.19 23.07 42.71
C SER A 870 -0.42 24.46 42.10
N SER A 871 -0.67 24.49 40.79
CA SER A 871 -0.89 25.72 40.04
C SER A 871 -2.36 25.87 39.68
N SER A 872 -2.95 27.03 39.92
CA SER A 872 -4.38 27.29 39.68
C SER A 872 -4.67 28.05 38.39
N GLY A 873 -3.66 28.36 37.58
CA GLY A 873 -3.82 29.08 36.33
C GLY A 873 -3.87 28.16 35.11
N ASN A 874 -4.15 28.79 33.99
CA ASN A 874 -4.48 28.21 32.70
C ASN A 874 -3.32 27.40 32.11
N LEU A 875 -3.62 26.26 31.47
CA LEU A 875 -2.65 25.61 30.57
C LEU A 875 -2.39 26.53 29.37
N GLN A 876 -1.16 26.56 28.88
CA GLN A 876 -0.71 27.40 27.77
C GLN A 876 0.01 26.54 26.73
N ILE A 877 -0.32 26.79 25.47
CA ILE A 877 0.45 26.35 24.31
C ILE A 877 1.06 27.58 23.64
N GLY A 878 2.36 27.51 23.38
CA GLY A 878 3.10 28.53 22.64
C GLY A 878 3.70 29.66 23.48
N ARG A 879 3.61 29.63 24.81
CA ARG A 879 4.25 30.61 25.72
C ARG A 879 4.32 30.09 27.16
N GLY A 880 5.15 30.74 27.99
CA GLY A 880 5.23 30.46 29.44
C GLY A 880 5.20 31.72 30.29
N LEU A 881 4.71 31.63 31.53
CA LEU A 881 4.64 32.76 32.47
C LEU A 881 5.93 32.82 33.29
N LEU A 882 6.71 33.91 33.15
CA LEU A 882 7.95 34.12 33.90
C LEU A 882 7.99 35.55 34.45
N ASP A 883 8.23 35.67 35.76
CA ASP A 883 8.26 36.96 36.49
C ASP A 883 6.97 37.78 36.30
N GLY A 884 5.83 37.10 36.20
CA GLY A 884 4.50 37.71 36.02
C GLY A 884 4.22 38.20 34.60
N ALA A 885 5.05 37.85 33.61
CA ALA A 885 4.84 38.18 32.20
C ALA A 885 4.94 36.93 31.32
N TYR A 886 4.07 36.83 30.31
CA TYR A 886 4.19 35.78 29.30
C TYR A 886 5.38 36.06 28.39
N GLN A 887 6.23 35.06 28.20
CA GLN A 887 7.49 35.16 27.46
C GLN A 887 7.68 33.95 26.53
N TYR A 888 8.64 34.10 25.61
CA TYR A 888 9.11 33.05 24.69
C TYR A 888 8.01 32.49 23.77
N PRO A 889 7.33 33.36 23.00
CA PRO A 889 6.30 32.93 22.05
C PRO A 889 6.89 31.92 21.05
N LEU A 890 6.12 30.87 20.73
CA LEU A 890 6.50 29.84 19.76
C LEU A 890 6.27 30.32 18.33
N ASP A 891 7.24 30.02 17.45
CA ASP A 891 7.19 30.30 16.01
C ASP A 891 7.17 28.97 15.25
N GLY A 892 6.01 28.61 14.71
CA GLY A 892 5.79 27.34 14.03
C GLY A 892 4.49 26.63 14.41
N SER A 893 4.41 25.35 14.05
CA SER A 893 3.20 24.53 14.14
C SER A 893 3.23 23.60 15.37
N VAL A 894 2.07 23.38 15.98
CA VAL A 894 1.86 22.47 17.13
C VAL A 894 0.67 21.57 16.85
N ASP A 895 0.80 20.30 17.20
CA ASP A 895 -0.27 19.33 16.98
C ASP A 895 -0.33 18.23 18.04
N GLU A 896 -1.46 17.51 18.13
CA GLU A 896 -1.69 16.34 18.98
C GLU A 896 -1.26 16.58 20.44
N ALA A 897 -1.70 17.71 20.99
CA ALA A 897 -1.33 18.12 22.34
C ALA A 897 -2.16 17.36 23.38
N LYS A 898 -1.50 16.76 24.38
CA LYS A 898 -2.17 15.92 25.39
C LYS A 898 -1.64 16.16 26.79
N ALA A 899 -2.50 15.96 27.78
CA ALA A 899 -2.17 16.08 29.20
C ALA A 899 -2.74 14.91 30.01
N TRP A 900 -1.93 14.29 30.86
CA TRP A 900 -2.35 13.19 31.75
C TRP A 900 -2.04 13.52 33.21
N GLN A 901 -2.95 13.17 34.12
CA GLN A 901 -2.73 13.26 35.58
C GLN A 901 -1.99 12.03 36.14
N ARG A 902 -1.04 11.49 35.37
CA ARG A 902 -0.18 10.36 35.75
C ARG A 902 1.16 10.46 35.05
N ALA A 903 2.16 9.77 35.58
CA ALA A 903 3.46 9.66 34.93
C ALA A 903 3.44 8.50 33.94
N LEU A 904 3.42 8.80 32.63
CA LEU A 904 3.54 7.77 31.58
C LEU A 904 4.88 7.02 31.68
N SER A 905 4.84 5.72 31.36
CA SER A 905 6.03 4.91 31.15
C SER A 905 6.80 5.37 29.89
N PHE A 906 8.04 4.90 29.75
CA PHE A 906 8.80 5.18 28.53
C PHE A 906 8.15 4.53 27.29
N THR A 907 7.60 3.33 27.46
CA THR A 907 6.95 2.58 26.38
C THR A 907 5.62 3.21 25.98
N GLU A 908 4.82 3.71 26.93
CA GLU A 908 3.61 4.50 26.64
C GLU A 908 3.95 5.77 25.86
N ALA A 909 4.95 6.54 26.31
CA ALA A 909 5.39 7.73 25.58
C ALA A 909 5.96 7.40 24.18
N GLY A 910 6.55 6.22 24.02
CA GLY A 910 6.96 5.67 22.73
C GLY A 910 5.77 5.40 21.81
N ARG A 911 4.68 4.85 22.33
CA ARG A 911 3.43 4.63 21.58
C ARG A 911 2.76 5.95 21.20
N GLU A 912 2.69 6.92 22.10
CA GLU A 912 2.16 8.27 21.79
C GLU A 912 2.92 8.88 20.59
N ALA A 913 4.25 8.71 20.55
CA ALA A 913 5.08 9.21 19.45
C ALA A 913 4.85 8.52 18.09
N ARG A 914 4.06 7.44 18.04
CA ARG A 914 3.71 6.77 16.78
C ARG A 914 2.49 7.39 16.10
N ALA A 915 1.64 8.10 16.86
CA ALA A 915 0.33 8.58 16.41
C ALA A 915 -0.44 7.46 15.69
N LEU A 916 -0.95 6.48 16.44
CA LEU A 916 -1.63 5.32 15.85
C LEU A 916 -3.07 5.67 15.48
N ASN A 917 -3.51 5.25 14.29
CA ASN A 917 -4.91 5.20 13.92
C ASN A 917 -5.62 4.17 14.84
N PRO A 918 -6.69 4.56 15.56
CA PRO A 918 -7.37 3.67 16.51
C PRO A 918 -8.18 2.54 15.84
N THR A 919 -8.55 2.70 14.58
CA THR A 919 -9.29 1.73 13.75
C THR A 919 -8.37 0.64 13.23
N THR A 920 -7.29 1.03 12.54
CA THR A 920 -6.40 0.09 11.84
C THR A 920 -5.21 -0.37 12.71
N GLY A 921 -4.79 0.48 13.65
CA GLY A 921 -3.57 0.29 14.43
C GLY A 921 -2.30 0.76 13.72
N ASP A 922 -2.42 1.39 12.56
CA ASP A 922 -1.29 1.89 11.77
C ASP A 922 -0.77 3.22 12.28
N GLN A 923 0.48 3.55 11.98
CA GLN A 923 1.01 4.88 12.29
C GLN A 923 0.50 5.88 11.26
N TYR A 924 -0.07 7.00 11.71
CA TYR A 924 -0.30 8.14 10.83
C TYR A 924 1.02 8.64 10.23
N ALA A 925 0.99 8.91 8.94
CA ALA A 925 2.16 9.28 8.16
C ALA A 925 1.87 10.54 7.35
N GLU A 926 2.46 11.65 7.78
CA GLU A 926 2.28 12.96 7.15
C GLU A 926 3.23 13.12 5.95
N LEU A 927 2.69 13.45 4.77
CA LEU A 927 3.50 13.67 3.57
C LEU A 927 4.24 15.00 3.70
N THR A 928 5.56 14.93 3.83
CA THR A 928 6.39 16.13 4.08
C THR A 928 7.19 16.57 2.87
N ALA A 929 7.33 15.72 1.86
CA ALA A 929 7.94 16.09 0.58
C ALA A 929 7.44 15.18 -0.52
N HIS A 930 7.11 15.76 -1.67
CA HIS A 930 6.75 15.02 -2.88
C HIS A 930 7.26 15.76 -4.10
N TRP A 931 8.17 15.11 -4.83
CA TRP A 931 8.66 15.58 -6.12
C TRP A 931 8.32 14.56 -7.19
N ASP A 932 7.51 14.99 -8.16
CA ASP A 932 7.15 14.23 -9.34
C ASP A 932 7.73 14.95 -10.56
N ALA A 933 8.68 14.29 -11.24
CA ALA A 933 9.37 14.85 -12.38
C ALA A 933 8.47 14.99 -13.61
N SER A 934 7.37 14.23 -13.70
CA SER A 934 6.41 14.34 -14.80
C SER A 934 5.64 15.66 -14.80
N THR A 935 5.58 16.35 -13.66
CA THR A 935 4.97 17.68 -13.53
C THR A 935 5.89 18.81 -14.03
N ALA A 936 7.15 18.51 -14.32
CA ALA A 936 8.16 19.48 -14.72
C ALA A 936 8.47 19.39 -16.21
N THR A 937 8.46 20.54 -16.90
CA THR A 937 8.83 20.62 -18.32
C THR A 937 10.23 20.05 -18.58
N ALA A 938 10.40 19.32 -19.68
CA ALA A 938 11.70 18.83 -20.13
C ALA A 938 12.78 19.93 -20.13
N GLY A 939 13.93 19.61 -19.55
CA GLY A 939 15.06 20.52 -19.33
C GLY A 939 15.00 21.29 -17.99
N ALA A 940 13.99 21.07 -17.15
CA ALA A 940 13.92 21.71 -15.84
C ALA A 940 15.03 21.22 -14.90
N THR A 941 15.53 22.14 -14.06
CA THR A 941 16.56 21.87 -13.03
C THR A 941 16.06 22.11 -11.61
N SER A 942 14.75 22.32 -11.46
CA SER A 942 14.08 22.53 -10.18
C SER A 942 12.69 21.92 -10.23
N LEU A 943 12.36 21.08 -9.25
CA LEU A 943 11.04 20.49 -9.10
C LEU A 943 10.33 21.12 -7.90
N ALA A 944 9.06 21.46 -8.10
CA ALA A 944 8.19 21.95 -7.03
C ALA A 944 7.80 20.80 -6.10
N ASP A 945 7.55 21.12 -4.84
CA ASP A 945 7.11 20.18 -3.83
C ASP A 945 5.59 20.19 -3.73
N ALA A 946 4.97 19.05 -4.01
CA ALA A 946 3.53 18.88 -4.00
C ALA A 946 2.96 18.60 -2.58
N SER A 947 3.81 18.40 -1.57
CA SER A 947 3.34 18.09 -0.20
C SER A 947 2.77 19.28 0.59
N GLY A 948 2.80 20.49 0.03
CA GLY A 948 2.40 21.70 0.76
C GLY A 948 3.48 22.28 1.69
N TYR A 949 4.65 21.62 1.83
CA TYR A 949 5.79 22.15 2.61
C TYR A 949 6.68 23.13 1.84
N GLY A 950 6.52 23.23 0.52
CA GLY A 950 7.21 24.23 -0.33
C GLY A 950 8.72 23.99 -0.49
N ARG A 951 9.17 22.73 -0.47
CA ARG A 951 10.58 22.34 -0.49
C ARG A 951 11.10 22.09 -1.91
N THR A 952 11.69 23.06 -2.58
CA THR A 952 12.23 22.83 -3.95
C THR A 952 13.33 21.77 -4.00
N LEU A 953 13.22 20.79 -4.91
CA LEU A 953 14.31 19.86 -5.25
C LEU A 953 15.13 20.44 -6.41
N THR A 954 16.41 20.69 -6.19
CA THR A 954 17.29 21.34 -7.19
C THR A 954 18.26 20.34 -7.80
N VAL A 955 18.25 20.23 -9.14
CA VAL A 955 19.13 19.36 -9.94
C VAL A 955 20.43 20.09 -10.29
N SER A 956 21.53 19.35 -10.35
CA SER A 956 22.90 19.83 -10.55
C SER A 956 23.72 18.80 -11.36
N GLY A 957 24.95 19.15 -11.74
CA GLY A 957 25.85 18.28 -12.51
C GLY A 957 25.72 18.40 -14.03
N GLY A 958 24.54 18.79 -14.52
CA GLY A 958 24.24 18.80 -15.96
C GLY A 958 22.92 18.08 -16.26
N GLY A 959 22.46 17.27 -15.30
CA GLY A 959 21.17 16.61 -15.28
C GLY A 959 20.00 17.59 -15.30
N ALA A 960 18.90 17.10 -15.84
CA ALA A 960 17.63 17.81 -15.97
C ALA A 960 16.50 16.79 -16.10
N THR A 961 15.25 17.25 -16.04
CA THR A 961 14.11 16.39 -16.38
C THR A 961 14.04 16.17 -17.89
N ASP A 962 13.52 15.05 -18.35
CA ASP A 962 13.13 14.84 -19.75
C ASP A 962 11.62 15.06 -20.00
N GLY A 963 10.88 15.47 -18.96
CA GLY A 963 9.43 15.59 -18.96
C GLY A 963 8.71 14.45 -18.24
N GLU A 964 9.43 13.39 -17.85
CA GLU A 964 8.89 12.26 -17.11
C GLU A 964 9.76 11.91 -15.88
N ALA A 965 11.08 12.05 -16.00
CA ALA A 965 12.03 11.70 -14.95
C ALA A 965 13.24 12.64 -14.89
N ILE A 966 13.91 12.68 -13.73
CA ILE A 966 15.24 13.28 -13.58
C ILE A 966 16.25 12.31 -14.20
N VAL A 967 16.87 12.69 -15.32
CA VAL A 967 17.87 11.88 -16.01
C VAL A 967 19.24 12.13 -15.41
N LEU A 968 19.94 11.05 -15.05
CA LEU A 968 21.22 11.07 -14.35
C LEU A 968 22.26 10.25 -15.14
N ASP A 969 23.39 10.87 -15.46
CA ASP A 969 24.44 10.25 -16.28
C ASP A 969 25.36 9.26 -15.52
N GLY A 970 25.24 9.21 -14.20
CA GLY A 970 26.09 8.40 -13.32
C GLY A 970 27.54 8.90 -13.18
N THR A 971 27.82 10.18 -13.45
CA THR A 971 29.14 10.81 -13.31
C THR A 971 29.16 11.91 -12.28
N ASP A 972 28.29 12.92 -12.42
CA ASP A 972 28.20 14.07 -11.51
C ASP A 972 26.80 14.68 -11.38
N ASP A 973 25.78 14.11 -12.04
CA ASP A 973 24.39 14.51 -11.93
C ASP A 973 23.76 14.12 -10.58
N ALA A 974 23.11 15.06 -9.92
CA ALA A 974 22.36 14.82 -8.68
C ALA A 974 21.33 15.91 -8.40
N ALA A 975 20.38 15.62 -7.52
CA ALA A 975 19.44 16.59 -6.98
C ALA A 975 19.48 16.67 -5.45
N SER A 976 19.09 17.82 -4.89
CA SER A 976 19.11 18.03 -3.43
C SER A 976 17.99 18.95 -2.94
N SER A 977 17.55 18.74 -1.69
CA SER A 977 16.54 19.55 -1.03
C SER A 977 16.79 19.63 0.48
N ASP A 978 16.38 20.74 1.09
CA ASP A 978 16.54 21.00 2.51
C ASP A 978 15.45 20.31 3.34
N GLY A 979 15.82 19.94 4.58
CA GLY A 979 14.83 20.00 5.66
C GLY A 979 13.75 18.93 5.70
N VAL A 980 13.92 17.74 5.10
CA VAL A 980 12.77 16.83 4.88
C VAL A 980 12.11 16.18 6.11
N VAL A 981 12.87 15.35 6.84
CA VAL A 981 12.39 14.58 8.00
C VAL A 981 13.37 14.69 9.17
N ASP A 982 12.85 14.55 10.40
CA ASP A 982 13.67 14.32 11.59
C ASP A 982 14.09 12.85 11.62
N ASP A 983 15.33 12.57 11.24
CA ASP A 983 15.84 11.20 11.11
C ASP A 983 15.76 10.41 12.42
N THR A 984 15.66 11.07 13.59
CA THR A 984 15.56 10.36 14.87
C THR A 984 14.17 9.79 15.15
N GLY A 985 13.16 10.23 14.40
CA GLY A 985 11.81 9.70 14.41
C GLY A 985 11.58 8.67 13.30
N SER A 986 10.35 8.16 13.24
CA SER A 986 9.92 7.25 12.18
C SER A 986 9.67 8.01 10.88
N PHE A 987 10.04 7.41 9.75
CA PHE A 987 9.79 7.97 8.42
C PHE A 987 9.67 6.86 7.37
N THR A 988 9.00 7.20 6.28
CA THR A 988 8.86 6.37 5.08
C THR A 988 9.37 7.18 3.90
N VAL A 989 10.14 6.54 3.02
CA VAL A 989 10.62 7.14 1.76
C VAL A 989 10.26 6.22 0.62
N THR A 990 9.67 6.77 -0.43
CA THR A 990 9.40 6.05 -1.67
C THR A 990 10.07 6.76 -2.83
N THR A 991 10.65 5.99 -3.74
CA THR A 991 11.17 6.52 -4.99
C THR A 991 10.85 5.56 -6.13
N VAL A 992 10.61 6.12 -7.31
CA VAL A 992 10.44 5.37 -8.55
C VAL A 992 11.68 5.59 -9.40
N VAL A 993 12.35 4.49 -9.77
CA VAL A 993 13.65 4.51 -10.43
C VAL A 993 13.69 3.54 -11.60
N THR A 994 14.28 4.01 -12.70
CA THR A 994 14.60 3.21 -13.88
C THR A 994 16.12 3.16 -14.02
N PRO A 995 16.80 2.11 -13.51
CA PRO A 995 18.25 2.05 -13.53
C PRO A 995 18.78 1.71 -14.93
N ASP A 996 19.83 2.39 -15.39
CA ASP A 996 20.56 1.98 -16.59
C ASP A 996 21.50 0.82 -16.23
N LEU A 997 20.98 -0.41 -16.35
CA LEU A 997 21.73 -1.62 -16.00
C LEU A 997 22.92 -1.88 -16.93
N GLU A 998 22.93 -1.37 -18.17
CA GLU A 998 24.09 -1.47 -19.06
C GLU A 998 25.22 -0.54 -18.58
N ALA A 999 24.87 0.70 -18.24
CA ALA A 999 25.82 1.66 -17.66
C ALA A 999 26.35 1.20 -16.30
N LEU A 1000 25.49 0.62 -15.45
CA LEU A 1000 25.90 0.01 -14.18
C LEU A 1000 26.85 -1.18 -14.40
N ALA A 1001 26.62 -2.02 -15.41
CA ALA A 1001 27.52 -3.12 -15.74
C ALA A 1001 28.94 -2.60 -16.08
N ALA A 1002 29.02 -1.45 -16.75
CA ALA A 1002 30.29 -0.80 -17.09
C ALA A 1002 31.04 -0.23 -15.88
N LYS A 1003 30.35 0.06 -14.76
CA LYS A 1003 31.00 0.45 -13.48
C LYS A 1003 31.71 -0.74 -12.80
N GLY A 1004 31.24 -1.96 -13.07
CA GLY A 1004 31.82 -3.21 -12.58
C GLY A 1004 31.27 -3.70 -11.23
N THR A 1005 31.52 -4.98 -10.94
CA THR A 1005 31.08 -5.64 -9.70
C THR A 1005 31.65 -4.95 -8.45
N GLY A 1006 30.79 -4.73 -7.45
CA GLY A 1006 31.06 -4.01 -6.21
C GLY A 1006 30.74 -2.52 -6.28
N TYR A 1007 30.30 -2.00 -7.43
CA TYR A 1007 29.81 -0.63 -7.51
C TYR A 1007 28.47 -0.48 -6.78
N VAL A 1008 28.33 0.63 -6.05
CA VAL A 1008 27.10 1.01 -5.35
C VAL A 1008 26.63 2.36 -5.89
N ALA A 1009 25.39 2.41 -6.36
CA ALA A 1009 24.71 3.66 -6.73
C ALA A 1009 23.70 4.04 -5.63
N GLN A 1010 23.64 5.32 -5.25
CA GLN A 1010 22.60 5.84 -4.35
C GLN A 1010 21.48 6.48 -5.17
N VAL A 1011 20.24 6.05 -4.92
CA VAL A 1011 19.05 6.64 -5.55
C VAL A 1011 18.60 7.86 -4.76
N VAL A 1012 18.38 7.70 -3.45
CA VAL A 1012 17.98 8.78 -2.53
C VAL A 1012 18.54 8.51 -1.14
N GLY A 1013 18.91 9.55 -0.38
CA GLY A 1013 19.37 9.38 0.99
C GLY A 1013 19.81 10.66 1.68
N LYS A 1014 20.15 10.55 2.97
CA LYS A 1014 20.76 11.63 3.76
C LYS A 1014 22.07 11.16 4.37
N ARG A 1015 23.01 12.10 4.48
CA ARG A 1015 24.25 11.91 5.24
C ARG A 1015 24.07 12.27 6.71
N ASP A 1016 24.93 11.75 7.57
CA ASP A 1016 25.01 12.12 8.99
C ASP A 1016 25.94 13.33 9.22
N LYS A 1017 26.10 13.72 10.49
CA LYS A 1017 26.96 14.85 10.88
C LYS A 1017 28.47 14.63 10.65
N ASP A 1018 28.89 13.36 10.52
CA ASP A 1018 30.29 12.99 10.31
C ASP A 1018 30.59 12.78 8.82
N ALA A 1019 29.62 13.14 7.98
CA ALA A 1019 29.69 13.07 6.53
C ALA A 1019 29.89 11.62 6.03
N THR A 1020 29.07 10.72 6.58
CA THR A 1020 28.85 9.35 6.09
C THR A 1020 27.36 9.15 5.78
N SER A 1021 26.94 8.05 5.14
CA SER A 1021 25.51 7.78 4.94
C SER A 1021 24.83 7.65 6.31
N ASN A 1022 23.73 8.38 6.53
CA ASN A 1022 22.86 8.13 7.67
C ASN A 1022 21.89 7.02 7.30
N TRP A 1023 21.17 7.24 6.20
CA TRP A 1023 20.23 6.33 5.54
C TRP A 1023 20.19 6.60 4.03
N GLY A 1024 19.78 5.61 3.24
CA GLY A 1024 19.55 5.75 1.80
C GLY A 1024 18.99 4.49 1.13
N VAL A 1025 18.54 4.65 -0.10
CA VAL A 1025 18.18 3.61 -1.06
C VAL A 1025 19.35 3.42 -2.04
N PHE A 1026 19.83 2.19 -2.19
CA PHE A 1026 21.01 1.88 -3.00
C PHE A 1026 20.80 0.69 -3.93
N PHE A 1027 21.54 0.66 -5.04
CA PHE A 1027 21.72 -0.50 -5.90
C PHE A 1027 23.16 -0.99 -5.84
N GLU A 1028 23.38 -2.26 -5.45
CA GLU A 1028 24.69 -2.92 -5.44
C GLU A 1028 24.84 -3.83 -6.66
N VAL A 1029 25.85 -3.56 -7.51
CA VAL A 1029 26.20 -4.43 -8.63
C VAL A 1029 26.98 -5.64 -8.11
N THR A 1030 26.38 -6.83 -8.16
CA THR A 1030 27.03 -8.08 -7.71
C THR A 1030 27.52 -8.96 -8.86
N GLY A 1031 27.07 -8.69 -10.09
CA GLY A 1031 27.46 -9.43 -11.28
C GLY A 1031 26.95 -8.80 -12.56
N THR A 1032 27.01 -9.57 -13.65
CA THR A 1032 26.45 -9.21 -14.95
C THR A 1032 25.77 -10.41 -15.57
N SER A 1033 24.68 -10.20 -16.30
CA SER A 1033 23.93 -11.23 -17.01
C SER A 1033 23.72 -10.84 -18.47
N THR A 1034 23.55 -11.83 -19.34
CA THR A 1034 23.17 -11.60 -20.74
C THR A 1034 21.66 -11.76 -20.88
N VAL A 1035 20.98 -10.71 -21.35
CA VAL A 1035 19.54 -10.71 -21.61
C VAL A 1035 19.25 -10.56 -23.10
N ALA A 1036 18.22 -11.25 -23.58
CA ALA A 1036 17.76 -11.17 -24.96
C ALA A 1036 16.72 -10.05 -25.08
N VAL A 1037 16.94 -9.10 -25.99
CA VAL A 1037 16.08 -7.94 -26.21
C VAL A 1037 15.61 -7.95 -27.66
N GLU A 1038 14.28 -7.93 -27.86
CA GLU A 1038 13.69 -7.78 -29.19
C GLU A 1038 13.78 -6.32 -29.63
N THR A 1039 14.33 -6.09 -30.82
CA THR A 1039 14.47 -4.77 -31.42
C THR A 1039 13.16 -4.33 -32.08
N SER A 1040 13.06 -3.04 -32.41
CA SER A 1040 11.92 -2.48 -33.16
C SER A 1040 11.61 -3.19 -34.48
N ASP A 1041 12.59 -3.90 -35.05
CA ASP A 1041 12.49 -4.65 -36.30
C ASP A 1041 12.13 -6.14 -36.09
N GLY A 1042 11.96 -6.59 -34.84
CA GLY A 1042 11.63 -7.98 -34.48
C GLY A 1042 12.84 -8.93 -34.35
N ASP A 1043 14.07 -8.42 -34.46
CA ASP A 1043 15.29 -9.20 -34.23
C ASP A 1043 15.63 -9.28 -32.74
N ILE A 1044 16.09 -10.46 -32.27
CA ILE A 1044 16.53 -10.67 -30.89
C ILE A 1044 18.05 -10.40 -30.78
N VAL A 1045 18.44 -9.44 -29.93
CA VAL A 1045 19.84 -9.06 -29.67
C VAL A 1045 20.20 -9.32 -28.21
N GLU A 1046 21.38 -9.90 -27.97
CA GLU A 1046 21.91 -10.14 -26.63
C GLU A 1046 22.63 -8.90 -26.08
N LYS A 1047 22.22 -8.45 -24.88
CA LYS A 1047 22.83 -7.32 -24.15
C LYS A 1047 23.38 -7.79 -22.80
N THR A 1048 24.52 -7.22 -22.39
CA THR A 1048 25.11 -7.49 -21.06
C THR A 1048 24.65 -6.41 -20.08
N VAL A 1049 23.89 -6.80 -19.08
CA VAL A 1049 23.31 -5.92 -18.06
C VAL A 1049 23.84 -6.26 -16.67
N ALA A 1050 23.82 -5.29 -15.75
CA ALA A 1050 24.15 -5.52 -14.35
C ALA A 1050 23.17 -6.50 -13.70
N THR A 1051 23.67 -7.30 -12.78
CA THR A 1051 22.88 -8.09 -11.84
C THR A 1051 23.18 -7.58 -10.44
N GLY A 1052 22.16 -7.22 -9.67
CA GLY A 1052 22.38 -6.51 -8.41
C GLY A 1052 21.21 -6.55 -7.44
N PHE A 1053 21.46 -6.11 -6.20
CA PHE A 1053 20.47 -6.08 -5.13
C PHE A 1053 20.10 -4.63 -4.77
N TRP A 1054 18.85 -4.45 -4.34
CA TRP A 1054 18.38 -3.19 -3.77
C TRP A 1054 18.59 -3.18 -2.26
N HIS A 1055 18.96 -2.02 -1.71
CA HIS A 1055 19.18 -1.85 -0.28
C HIS A 1055 18.45 -0.63 0.26
N PHE A 1056 17.92 -0.75 1.48
CA PHE A 1056 17.50 0.40 2.28
C PHE A 1056 18.16 0.37 3.66
N GLY A 1057 18.92 1.40 4.01
CA GLY A 1057 19.66 1.49 5.26
C GLY A 1057 20.92 2.34 5.12
N ARG A 1058 22.03 1.94 5.75
CA ARG A 1058 23.29 2.69 5.75
C ARG A 1058 24.38 2.00 4.94
N TYR A 1059 25.08 2.77 4.11
CA TYR A 1059 26.34 2.37 3.49
C TYR A 1059 27.52 2.97 4.27
N ASN A 1060 28.32 2.10 4.90
CA ASN A 1060 29.37 2.47 5.85
C ASN A 1060 30.67 2.87 5.14
N ASP A 1061 31.50 3.68 5.80
CA ASP A 1061 32.82 4.10 5.30
C ASP A 1061 33.80 2.95 5.04
N ASP A 1062 33.58 1.77 5.63
CA ASP A 1062 34.37 0.56 5.39
C ASP A 1062 33.92 -0.22 4.14
N GLY A 1063 32.93 0.29 3.41
CA GLY A 1063 32.36 -0.31 2.21
C GLY A 1063 31.31 -1.39 2.48
N THR A 1064 30.85 -1.55 3.73
CA THR A 1064 29.81 -2.53 4.10
C THR A 1064 28.43 -1.89 4.23
N PHE A 1065 27.38 -2.72 4.19
CA PHE A 1065 26.01 -2.28 4.46
C PHE A 1065 25.55 -2.62 5.87
N THR A 1066 24.77 -1.72 6.46
CA THR A 1066 23.85 -2.01 7.56
C THR A 1066 22.45 -1.67 7.06
N SER A 1067 21.85 -2.60 6.33
CA SER A 1067 20.65 -2.35 5.54
C SER A 1067 19.75 -3.58 5.43
N GLN A 1068 18.52 -3.33 5.01
CA GLN A 1068 17.74 -4.33 4.30
C GLN A 1068 18.29 -4.55 2.91
N VAL A 1069 18.04 -5.74 2.36
CA VAL A 1069 18.44 -6.14 1.01
C VAL A 1069 17.28 -6.86 0.33
N SER A 1070 17.15 -6.68 -0.99
CA SER A 1070 16.17 -7.42 -1.78
C SER A 1070 16.41 -8.93 -1.70
N GLU A 1071 15.33 -9.72 -1.80
CA GLU A 1071 15.40 -11.18 -1.65
C GLU A 1071 16.15 -11.84 -2.81
N GLU A 1072 16.01 -11.27 -4.00
CA GLU A 1072 16.67 -11.70 -5.23
C GLU A 1072 17.45 -10.54 -5.87
N ALA A 1073 18.46 -10.91 -6.66
CA ALA A 1073 19.13 -9.96 -7.52
C ALA A 1073 18.25 -9.69 -8.75
N THR A 1074 18.13 -8.44 -9.16
CA THR A 1074 17.42 -8.07 -10.38
C THR A 1074 18.37 -7.96 -11.58
N THR A 1075 17.83 -8.30 -12.75
CA THR A 1075 18.38 -7.99 -14.08
C THR A 1075 17.38 -7.21 -14.93
N ASP A 1076 16.28 -6.78 -14.31
CA ASP A 1076 15.21 -6.03 -14.96
C ASP A 1076 15.55 -4.54 -14.97
N SER A 1077 15.61 -3.96 -16.17
CA SER A 1077 15.85 -2.53 -16.37
C SER A 1077 14.56 -1.70 -16.42
N GLY A 1078 13.41 -2.34 -16.18
CA GLY A 1078 12.14 -1.65 -16.05
C GLY A 1078 12.10 -0.72 -14.83
N GLU A 1079 11.06 0.10 -14.80
CA GLU A 1079 10.78 0.96 -13.67
C GLU A 1079 10.48 0.12 -12.42
N VAL A 1080 11.06 0.51 -11.29
CA VAL A 1080 10.80 -0.12 -9.99
C VAL A 1080 10.49 0.95 -8.95
N ARG A 1081 9.39 0.73 -8.22
CA ARG A 1081 9.08 1.50 -7.02
C ARG A 1081 9.78 0.87 -5.83
N ILE A 1082 10.51 1.67 -5.08
CA ILE A 1082 11.27 1.25 -3.91
C ILE A 1082 10.81 2.06 -2.71
N THR A 1083 10.29 1.37 -1.69
CA THR A 1083 9.86 1.98 -0.44
C THR A 1083 10.75 1.51 0.71
N GLY A 1084 11.40 2.45 1.37
CA GLY A 1084 12.17 2.24 2.60
C GLY A 1084 11.39 2.76 3.80
N VAL A 1085 11.20 1.91 4.81
CA VAL A 1085 10.51 2.30 6.06
C VAL A 1085 11.49 2.22 7.21
N TYR A 1086 11.67 3.33 7.93
CA TYR A 1086 12.38 3.35 9.20
C TYR A 1086 11.42 3.58 10.36
N ASN A 1087 11.36 2.62 11.27
CA ASN A 1087 10.61 2.73 12.52
C ASN A 1087 11.55 3.10 13.66
N GLY A 1088 11.49 4.35 14.08
CA GLY A 1088 12.37 4.93 15.09
C GLY A 1088 12.18 4.33 16.47
N GLN A 1089 10.93 4.01 16.85
CA GLN A 1089 10.63 3.45 18.17
C GLN A 1089 11.10 2.00 18.32
N ASP A 1090 11.02 1.21 17.25
CA ASP A 1090 11.51 -0.18 17.24
C ASP A 1090 12.99 -0.30 16.87
N GLY A 1091 13.56 0.74 16.26
CA GLY A 1091 14.92 0.71 15.74
C GLY A 1091 15.06 -0.34 14.63
N THR A 1092 14.14 -0.32 13.67
CA THR A 1092 14.09 -1.28 12.57
C THR A 1092 13.93 -0.61 11.21
N ALA A 1093 14.48 -1.25 10.18
CA ALA A 1093 14.28 -0.87 8.78
C ALA A 1093 13.56 -1.99 8.00
N ALA A 1094 12.73 -1.61 7.04
CA ALA A 1094 12.08 -2.48 6.06
C ALA A 1094 12.29 -1.95 4.63
N LEU A 1095 12.27 -2.87 3.66
CA LEU A 1095 12.41 -2.58 2.23
C LEU A 1095 11.26 -3.26 1.49
N TYR A 1096 10.56 -2.50 0.66
CA TYR A 1096 9.51 -2.97 -0.23
C TYR A 1096 9.90 -2.63 -1.68
N LEU A 1097 9.68 -3.58 -2.59
CA LEU A 1097 9.76 -3.33 -4.04
C LEU A 1097 8.37 -3.55 -4.62
N ASN A 1098 7.83 -2.54 -5.32
CA ASN A 1098 6.46 -2.53 -5.83
C ASN A 1098 5.46 -2.99 -4.74
N ASP A 1099 5.61 -2.43 -3.54
CA ASP A 1099 4.84 -2.71 -2.32
C ASP A 1099 5.01 -4.11 -1.71
N ASN A 1100 5.94 -4.91 -2.21
CA ASN A 1100 6.23 -6.25 -1.67
C ASN A 1100 7.39 -6.21 -0.70
N LEU A 1101 7.11 -6.54 0.55
CA LEU A 1101 8.12 -6.68 1.59
C LEU A 1101 9.15 -7.73 1.17
N GLN A 1102 10.40 -7.30 1.06
CA GLN A 1102 11.48 -8.13 0.52
C GLN A 1102 12.02 -9.16 1.50
N TYR A 1103 11.90 -8.95 2.81
CA TYR A 1103 12.33 -9.91 3.84
C TYR A 1103 11.75 -9.55 5.23
N THR A 1104 12.34 -10.02 6.33
CA THR A 1104 12.04 -9.54 7.69
C THR A 1104 12.73 -8.21 7.99
N THR A 1105 12.21 -7.44 8.94
CA THR A 1105 12.87 -6.23 9.44
C THR A 1105 14.27 -6.50 10.04
N VAL A 1106 15.17 -5.53 9.98
CA VAL A 1106 16.54 -5.61 10.52
C VAL A 1106 16.71 -4.50 11.53
N SER A 1107 17.41 -4.81 12.62
CA SER A 1107 17.77 -3.80 13.61
C SER A 1107 18.67 -2.75 12.97
N TYR A 1108 18.23 -1.50 13.06
CA TYR A 1108 18.83 -0.37 12.38
C TYR A 1108 18.54 0.91 13.17
N SER A 1109 19.48 1.86 13.16
CA SER A 1109 19.25 3.14 13.80
C SER A 1109 19.91 4.27 13.04
N THR A 1110 19.21 5.38 13.01
CA THR A 1110 19.67 6.67 12.51
C THR A 1110 20.14 7.56 13.66
N ASP A 1111 20.97 8.53 13.29
CA ASP A 1111 21.31 9.68 14.11
C ASP A 1111 20.64 10.93 13.57
N PHE A 1112 20.52 11.99 14.38
CA PHE A 1112 20.00 13.26 13.88
C PHE A 1112 20.93 13.84 12.79
N SER A 1113 20.37 14.22 11.64
CA SER A 1113 21.09 14.99 10.62
C SER A 1113 20.37 16.27 10.21
N ALA A 1114 21.09 17.39 10.30
CA ALA A 1114 20.67 18.69 9.76
C ALA A 1114 20.93 18.81 8.25
N GLU A 1115 21.60 17.83 7.64
CA GLU A 1115 22.08 17.87 6.26
C GLU A 1115 20.94 17.74 5.24
N THR A 1116 21.24 18.09 3.98
CA THR A 1116 20.28 18.04 2.86
C THR A 1116 20.00 16.61 2.42
N LEU A 1117 18.80 16.39 1.88
CA LEU A 1117 18.50 15.20 1.08
C LEU A 1117 19.33 15.22 -0.20
N ALA A 1118 19.75 14.05 -0.66
CA ALA A 1118 20.47 13.84 -1.90
C ALA A 1118 19.78 12.76 -2.74
N VAL A 1119 19.59 13.04 -4.02
CA VAL A 1119 19.04 12.14 -5.04
C VAL A 1119 20.09 11.95 -6.13
N GLY A 1120 20.37 10.71 -6.51
CA GLY A 1120 21.32 10.36 -7.58
C GLY A 1120 22.79 10.28 -7.16
N ASN A 1121 23.14 10.63 -5.92
CA ASN A 1121 24.50 10.52 -5.40
C ASN A 1121 24.56 10.25 -3.90
N GLY A 1122 25.68 9.70 -3.45
CA GLY A 1122 25.96 9.39 -2.05
C GLY A 1122 27.25 10.03 -1.56
N TYR A 1123 27.37 10.19 -0.24
CA TYR A 1123 28.56 10.78 0.38
C TYR A 1123 29.22 9.78 1.33
N THR A 1124 30.47 9.42 1.04
CA THR A 1124 31.26 8.45 1.80
C THR A 1124 32.72 8.87 1.83
N ALA A 1125 33.40 8.58 2.94
CA ALA A 1125 34.83 8.88 3.12
C ALA A 1125 35.24 10.33 2.77
N GLY A 1126 34.35 11.31 2.97
CA GLY A 1126 34.64 12.73 2.74
C GLY A 1126 34.47 13.23 1.30
N ALA A 1127 33.82 12.47 0.41
CA ALA A 1127 33.56 12.90 -0.97
C ALA A 1127 32.17 12.47 -1.47
N TRP A 1128 31.62 13.27 -2.41
CA TRP A 1128 30.47 12.85 -3.21
C TRP A 1128 30.89 11.81 -4.24
N GLY A 1129 30.08 10.76 -4.37
CA GLY A 1129 30.30 9.60 -5.23
C GLY A 1129 29.00 8.83 -5.43
N HIS A 1130 29.09 7.53 -5.74
CA HIS A 1130 27.92 6.64 -5.84
C HIS A 1130 26.84 7.14 -6.80
N TRP A 1131 27.27 7.76 -7.89
CA TRP A 1131 26.42 8.38 -8.89
C TRP A 1131 25.56 7.32 -9.58
N LEU A 1132 24.26 7.55 -9.63
CA LEU A 1132 23.30 6.68 -10.30
C LEU A 1132 23.25 6.99 -11.79
N PRO A 1133 23.60 6.05 -12.69
CA PRO A 1133 23.18 6.13 -14.08
C PRO A 1133 21.75 5.60 -14.22
N GLY A 1134 20.85 6.40 -14.78
CA GLY A 1134 19.44 6.05 -14.94
C GLY A 1134 18.52 7.25 -14.80
N ALA A 1135 17.28 6.98 -14.43
CA ALA A 1135 16.24 7.99 -14.27
C ALA A 1135 15.49 7.81 -12.94
N VAL A 1136 15.10 8.93 -12.32
CA VAL A 1136 14.25 8.96 -11.11
C VAL A 1136 13.01 9.79 -11.43
N SER A 1137 11.83 9.15 -11.53
CA SER A 1137 10.57 9.81 -11.85
C SER A 1137 9.91 10.44 -10.63
N GLU A 1138 10.02 9.80 -9.47
CA GLU A 1138 9.35 10.26 -8.25
C GLU A 1138 10.19 10.07 -6.98
N VAL A 1139 10.06 11.01 -6.04
CA VAL A 1139 10.54 10.90 -4.65
C VAL A 1139 9.48 11.44 -3.69
N ARG A 1140 9.01 10.62 -2.75
CA ARG A 1140 8.08 10.99 -1.66
C ARG A 1140 8.69 10.66 -0.29
N LEU A 1141 8.42 11.51 0.70
CA LEU A 1141 8.82 11.28 2.10
C LEU A 1141 7.69 11.62 3.08
N TRP A 1142 7.39 10.65 3.95
CA TRP A 1142 6.45 10.81 5.04
C TRP A 1142 7.15 10.83 6.40
N THR A 1143 6.65 11.66 7.31
CA THR A 1143 6.97 11.55 8.74
C THR A 1143 6.00 10.55 9.36
N GLY A 1144 6.50 9.36 9.73
CA GLY A 1144 5.71 8.19 10.11
C GLY A 1144 6.23 6.93 9.41
N ALA A 1145 6.20 5.79 10.11
CA ALA A 1145 6.60 4.52 9.52
C ALA A 1145 5.35 3.77 9.03
N ALA A 1146 5.28 3.48 7.73
CA ALA A 1146 4.24 2.61 7.21
C ALA A 1146 4.31 1.23 7.86
N SER A 1147 3.19 0.72 8.35
CA SER A 1147 3.09 -0.53 9.09
C SER A 1147 3.27 -1.74 8.20
N ASP A 1148 2.71 -1.69 6.99
CA ASP A 1148 2.67 -2.81 6.06
C ASP A 1148 2.46 -2.35 4.61
N THR A 1149 2.35 -3.35 3.73
CA THR A 1149 2.12 -3.17 2.30
C THR A 1149 0.82 -2.44 1.99
N ASP A 1150 -0.25 -2.69 2.73
CA ASP A 1150 -1.57 -2.13 2.41
C ASP A 1150 -1.59 -0.63 2.77
N GLN A 1151 -0.97 -0.27 3.89
CA GLN A 1151 -0.75 1.15 4.20
C GLN A 1151 0.18 1.82 3.18
N ILE A 1152 1.25 1.16 2.71
CA ILE A 1152 2.12 1.73 1.67
C ILE A 1152 1.32 2.02 0.41
N SER A 1153 0.50 1.07 -0.07
CA SER A 1153 -0.35 1.30 -1.24
C SER A 1153 -1.32 2.47 -1.03
N SER A 1154 -1.92 2.60 0.16
CA SER A 1154 -2.73 3.81 0.50
C SER A 1154 -1.89 5.09 0.49
N LEU A 1155 -0.72 5.15 1.13
CA LEU A 1155 0.11 6.37 1.11
C LEU A 1155 0.55 6.78 -0.30
N LEU A 1156 0.65 5.82 -1.22
CA LEU A 1156 1.04 6.06 -2.60
C LEU A 1156 -0.13 6.38 -3.53
N GLY A 1157 -1.32 5.96 -3.14
CA GLY A 1157 -2.49 5.90 -4.00
C GLY A 1157 -2.37 4.86 -5.07
N GLU A 1158 -2.25 3.59 -4.68
CA GLU A 1158 -2.25 2.44 -5.60
C GLU A 1158 -3.40 1.45 -5.41
#